data_AF-A0A378KSX8-F1
#
_entry.id   AF-A0A378KSX8-F1
#
_cell.length_a   1.000
_cell.length_b   1.000
_cell.length_c   1.000
_cell.angle_alpha   90.00
_cell.angle_beta   90.00
_cell.angle_gamma   90.00
#
_symmetry.space_group_name_H-M   'P 1'
#
loop_
_entity.id
_entity.type
_entity.pdbx_description
1 polymer ?
#
loop_
_entity_poly.entity_id
_entity_poly.type
_entity_poly.pdbx_seq_one_letter_code
_entity_poly.pdbx_strand_id
1 'polypeptide(L)'
;MNQARIQALISSDTDDMEITRKLIKWFITQPDLIDSRYILDRTVFHLLVIKNKHLVLEALLEDTTWKILQDKSWHEIASAPDGNGWTLFHHAALGDENTSATMDVLFKYFPNKMDTQNTSGNTPLHEAILTQNLWAVKKLVDNKCDRSVKNNDGKTALELAELNSDLRLALLAIDLSTVSTLDLRYRTQVSSHRKGSPTSVESLRKSCPLLSTRRTSDTSLSTLSSLESLHPSFRYPNSDASEPASSDLSLEQEADTAERQVIGNKMVLQFLKNLVKAYQTNKRSVIAVSLYNEFNELCEKSLLADDFDLSREPLFQIPENKEIIDDFISSFYTRVDELYSRIQSKTSKLIYNFLNILSSHISIAYSKPRDPPIFNSGKKENEIKETLWQLTSCQISHESKRKFNFSVITHRALGILSSWSLFELLINLRSLYPFFDKDQKIVANFVVLQLLYYNAIDSVKPKANSTIEILLLTQLNVDEEMGLGTLGKDINRHLIKVHDLCSGYVKLPLLRNYYILNQSINLPDLVKRHTSFDRIVDQALTKSRAKRTEEVRIIAHELRMLTIYFYQQVSISEFHNKNWEKMDACPNSEEEGHACDNNCAKTGKSTLAPHIVEFTENFNKLSNYFIVKILSQPKKNIINALQLLIEIAQALCPLNDELYPDINHLMVISSIFNNVNISRIVNFDTDLSAEDNAYRLEIDTITSRDKNYQVMRNLYLQFRTTLPFLGLLRRDMTFAHDGNDNSEKIVRAEACGEILKNVLEIKLLINFERTHFHTDFPVFLKAYNCLDEDSVHRASLRRKPRKSDAIQWEHTTEHFKSNLNILISNYLLNDIIPSVITPKKTIKPKHLPVFLMDSITSIIKTFKKEYEKKQSKKQTVPHKELLLLLSILSKLTIAIPELVRINQLYYKPEQLTGMKSPESLLAKLEELKKSIEPSMPLLELGDTKEPAKSKAPIDGSFHKRRSSYFLPGHSIFKSSKERSDVPAAGCSSDVYTIPEQGLI
;
A
#
# COMPACT_ATOMS: atom_id res chain seq x y z
N MET A 1 -7.36 59.21 22.78
CA MET A 1 -8.19 59.10 21.55
C MET A 1 -7.87 57.86 20.70
N ASN A 2 -6.60 57.47 20.52
CA ASN A 2 -6.25 56.37 19.61
C ASN A 2 -6.61 54.95 20.12
N GLN A 3 -6.50 54.67 21.43
CA GLN A 3 -6.94 53.37 22.01
C GLN A 3 -8.44 53.11 21.79
N ALA A 4 -9.29 54.09 22.07
CA ALA A 4 -10.74 53.98 21.84
C ALA A 4 -11.09 53.75 20.37
N ARG A 5 -10.30 54.31 19.44
CA ARG A 5 -10.45 54.08 17.98
C ARG A 5 -10.05 52.66 17.57
N ILE A 6 -8.97 52.10 18.13
CA ILE A 6 -8.56 50.72 17.86
C ILE A 6 -9.60 49.74 18.42
N GLN A 7 -10.07 49.96 19.65
CA GLN A 7 -11.11 49.12 20.25
C GLN A 7 -12.43 49.18 19.47
N ALA A 8 -12.83 50.37 18.98
CA ALA A 8 -14.00 50.53 18.13
C ALA A 8 -13.83 49.84 16.76
N LEU A 9 -12.64 49.90 16.17
CA LEU A 9 -12.34 49.24 14.89
C LEU A 9 -12.41 47.71 15.02
N ILE A 10 -11.77 47.14 16.04
CA ILE A 10 -11.76 45.69 16.28
C ILE A 10 -13.15 45.17 16.66
N SER A 11 -13.95 45.99 17.32
CA SER A 11 -15.33 45.65 17.70
C SER A 11 -16.36 45.92 16.59
N SER A 12 -15.95 46.41 15.43
CA SER A 12 -16.85 46.71 14.31
C SER A 12 -16.97 45.55 13.33
N ASP A 13 -18.11 45.47 12.64
CA ASP A 13 -18.39 44.46 11.61
C ASP A 13 -17.72 44.75 10.25
N THR A 14 -16.73 45.66 10.22
CA THR A 14 -15.98 45.94 8.99
C THR A 14 -15.17 44.73 8.55
N ASP A 15 -14.95 44.62 7.24
CA ASP A 15 -14.15 43.56 6.61
C ASP A 15 -12.77 43.42 7.28
N ASP A 16 -12.36 42.18 7.57
CA ASP A 16 -11.14 41.86 8.29
C ASP A 16 -9.89 42.36 7.52
N MET A 17 -9.92 42.36 6.19
CA MET A 17 -8.84 42.93 5.37
C MET A 17 -8.69 44.45 5.53
N GLU A 18 -9.81 45.16 5.74
CA GLU A 18 -9.82 46.59 6.00
C GLU A 18 -9.30 46.91 7.40
N ILE A 19 -9.67 46.10 8.39
CA ILE A 19 -9.15 46.17 9.76
C ILE A 19 -7.64 45.97 9.74
N THR A 20 -7.14 44.91 9.09
CA THR A 20 -5.71 44.60 8.97
C THR A 20 -4.93 45.76 8.34
N ARG A 21 -5.39 46.29 7.21
CA ARG A 21 -4.69 47.39 6.51
C ARG A 21 -4.62 48.65 7.37
N LYS A 22 -5.71 48.98 8.09
CA LYS A 22 -5.74 50.15 8.99
C LYS A 22 -4.83 49.97 10.19
N LEU A 23 -4.84 48.78 10.81
CA LEU A 23 -3.96 48.46 11.92
C LEU A 23 -2.49 48.52 11.52
N ILE A 24 -2.09 47.84 10.44
CA ILE A 24 -0.70 47.89 9.92
C ILE A 24 -0.28 49.32 9.63
N LYS A 25 -1.12 50.10 8.93
CA LYS A 25 -0.83 51.51 8.64
C LYS A 25 -0.62 52.33 9.92
N TRP A 26 -1.49 52.15 10.92
CA TRP A 26 -1.38 52.87 12.19
C TRP A 26 -0.12 52.49 12.95
N PHE A 27 0.22 51.21 13.02
CA PHE A 27 1.42 50.75 13.68
C PHE A 27 2.70 51.22 12.97
N ILE A 28 2.74 51.25 11.63
CA ILE A 28 3.83 51.88 10.85
C ILE A 28 3.97 53.37 11.17
N THR A 29 2.86 54.11 11.22
CA THR A 29 2.90 55.56 11.46
C THR A 29 3.17 55.95 12.91
N GLN A 30 2.78 55.11 13.86
CA GLN A 30 2.85 55.35 15.30
C GLN A 30 3.14 54.03 16.03
N PRO A 31 4.42 53.67 16.19
CA PRO A 31 4.84 52.43 16.81
C PRO A 31 4.30 52.20 18.21
N ASP A 32 4.28 53.23 19.05
CA ASP A 32 3.89 53.14 20.47
C ASP A 32 2.45 52.64 20.69
N LEU A 33 1.60 52.64 19.64
CA LEU A 33 0.23 52.12 19.70
C LEU A 33 0.17 50.60 19.90
N ILE A 34 1.19 49.86 19.50
CA ILE A 34 1.22 48.40 19.67
C ILE A 34 1.39 47.99 21.14
N ASP A 35 2.24 48.73 21.85
CA ASP A 35 2.53 48.59 23.27
C ASP A 35 1.44 49.19 24.14
N SER A 36 0.41 49.79 23.51
CA SER A 36 -0.72 50.33 24.24
C SER A 36 -1.44 49.23 25.02
N ARG A 37 -1.51 49.44 26.33
CA ARG A 37 -2.16 48.55 27.27
C ARG A 37 -3.59 49.03 27.49
N TYR A 38 -4.53 48.11 27.31
CA TYR A 38 -5.97 48.32 27.48
C TYR A 38 -6.39 47.88 28.89
N ILE A 39 -7.70 47.83 29.14
CA ILE A 39 -8.28 47.35 30.40
C ILE A 39 -7.66 45.98 30.76
N LEU A 40 -7.22 45.84 32.03
CA LEU A 40 -6.48 44.67 32.54
C LEU A 40 -5.11 44.44 31.89
N ASP A 41 -4.43 45.50 31.43
CA ASP A 41 -3.10 45.43 30.80
C ASP A 41 -3.03 44.58 29.51
N ARG A 42 -4.19 44.41 28.86
CA ARG A 42 -4.33 43.63 27.62
C ARG A 42 -3.69 44.35 26.45
N THR A 43 -3.05 43.61 25.55
CA THR A 43 -2.56 44.13 24.26
C THR A 43 -3.65 44.08 23.18
N VAL A 44 -3.40 44.72 22.03
CA VAL A 44 -4.29 44.65 20.86
C VAL A 44 -4.56 43.20 20.43
N PHE A 45 -3.58 42.31 20.57
CA PHE A 45 -3.72 40.89 20.24
C PHE A 45 -4.75 40.16 21.12
N HIS A 46 -4.82 40.50 22.41
CA HIS A 46 -5.84 39.95 23.30
C HIS A 46 -7.24 40.36 22.84
N LEU A 47 -7.41 41.61 22.38
CA LEU A 47 -8.70 42.08 21.86
C LEU A 47 -9.10 41.36 20.57
N LEU A 48 -8.15 41.07 19.67
CA LEU A 48 -8.40 40.30 18.44
C LEU A 48 -8.86 38.87 18.75
N VAL A 49 -8.24 38.22 19.73
CA VAL A 49 -8.64 36.87 20.17
C VAL A 49 -10.02 36.89 20.83
N ILE A 50 -10.28 37.82 21.75
CA ILE A 50 -11.59 37.96 22.43
C ILE A 50 -12.71 38.25 21.42
N LYS A 51 -12.42 38.95 20.32
CA LYS A 51 -13.39 39.25 19.25
C LYS A 51 -13.38 38.24 18.10
N ASN A 52 -12.65 37.13 18.21
CA ASN A 52 -12.55 36.06 17.22
C ASN A 52 -12.11 36.52 15.80
N LYS A 53 -11.20 37.48 15.72
CA LYS A 53 -10.69 38.05 14.45
C LYS A 53 -9.43 37.30 13.96
N HIS A 54 -9.57 35.99 13.70
CA HIS A 54 -8.45 35.10 13.35
C HIS A 54 -7.71 35.51 12.06
N LEU A 55 -8.40 35.97 11.02
CA LEU A 55 -7.77 36.40 9.76
C LEU A 55 -6.89 37.63 9.95
N VAL A 56 -7.35 38.58 10.78
CA VAL A 56 -6.58 39.77 11.15
C VAL A 56 -5.36 39.39 11.98
N LEU A 57 -5.55 38.47 12.93
CA LEU A 57 -4.47 37.96 13.77
C LEU A 57 -3.38 37.26 12.95
N GLU A 58 -3.75 36.36 12.05
CA GLU A 58 -2.81 35.65 11.19
C GLU A 58 -2.06 36.62 10.26
N ALA A 59 -2.76 37.54 9.61
CA ALA A 59 -2.14 38.52 8.72
C ALA A 59 -1.14 39.45 9.45
N LEU A 60 -1.44 39.85 10.69
CA LEU A 60 -0.51 40.66 11.51
C LEU A 60 0.72 39.87 11.96
N LEU A 61 0.59 38.56 12.20
CA LEU A 61 1.70 37.70 12.61
C LEU A 61 2.61 37.31 11.43
N GLU A 62 2.07 37.22 10.21
CA GLU A 62 2.84 36.97 8.99
C GLU A 62 3.61 38.21 8.49
N ASP A 63 3.19 39.41 8.88
CA ASP A 63 3.80 40.64 8.39
C ASP A 63 5.23 40.84 8.94
N THR A 64 6.21 40.73 8.05
CA THR A 64 7.64 40.91 8.35
C THR A 64 8.12 42.36 8.22
N THR A 65 7.30 43.26 7.67
CA THR A 65 7.69 44.67 7.41
C THR A 65 8.04 45.42 8.69
N TRP A 66 7.40 45.06 9.80
CA TRP A 66 7.64 45.65 11.11
C TRP A 66 8.98 45.26 11.75
N LYS A 67 9.41 44.01 11.53
CA LYS A 67 10.66 43.47 12.09
C LYS A 67 11.90 44.24 11.60
N ILE A 68 11.77 44.94 10.47
CA ILE A 68 12.83 45.75 9.87
C ILE A 68 12.92 47.15 10.52
N LEU A 69 11.84 47.61 11.17
CA LEU A 69 11.69 49.00 11.63
C LEU A 69 11.91 49.20 13.15
N GLN A 70 11.87 48.14 13.97
CA GLN A 70 11.81 48.22 15.44
C GLN A 70 12.57 47.06 16.12
N ASP A 71 12.94 47.26 17.39
CA ASP A 71 13.71 46.30 18.19
C ASP A 71 12.90 45.07 18.65
N LYS A 72 11.56 45.18 18.77
CA LYS A 72 10.68 44.09 19.21
C LYS A 72 9.76 43.62 18.09
N SER A 73 9.67 42.30 17.94
CA SER A 73 8.79 41.69 16.94
C SER A 73 7.34 41.59 17.43
N TRP A 74 6.38 41.52 16.48
CA TRP A 74 4.97 41.24 16.78
C TRP A 74 4.79 40.01 17.70
N HIS A 75 5.62 38.99 17.51
CA HIS A 75 5.54 37.73 18.24
C HIS A 75 5.86 37.91 19.73
N GLU A 76 6.81 38.77 20.07
CA GLU A 76 7.19 39.04 21.46
C GLU A 76 6.07 39.78 22.20
N ILE A 77 5.43 40.74 21.53
CA ILE A 77 4.35 41.55 22.12
C ILE A 77 3.04 40.76 22.23
N ALA A 78 2.72 39.96 21.21
CA ALA A 78 1.59 39.04 21.24
C ALA A 78 1.73 37.96 22.33
N SER A 79 2.96 37.53 22.62
CA SER A 79 3.25 36.53 23.65
C SER A 79 3.23 37.10 25.08
N ALA A 80 3.15 38.41 25.27
CA ALA A 80 3.10 39.01 26.61
C ALA A 80 1.76 38.68 27.28
N PRO A 81 1.73 38.29 28.57
CA PRO A 81 0.48 38.12 29.30
C PRO A 81 -0.19 39.48 29.60
N ASP A 82 -1.49 39.44 29.91
CA ASP A 82 -2.21 40.58 30.48
C ASP A 82 -1.96 40.72 32.00
N GLY A 83 -2.60 41.69 32.65
CA GLY A 83 -2.37 42.05 34.05
C GLY A 83 -2.80 40.97 35.06
N ASN A 84 -3.58 39.98 34.62
CA ASN A 84 -3.92 38.79 35.40
C ASN A 84 -3.00 37.60 35.05
N GLY A 85 -1.94 37.82 34.28
CA GLY A 85 -1.09 36.75 33.77
C GLY A 85 -1.71 35.95 32.62
N TRP A 86 -2.85 36.38 32.05
CA TRP A 86 -3.53 35.61 31.01
C TRP A 86 -2.85 35.79 29.67
N THR A 87 -2.53 34.68 29.02
CA THR A 87 -2.06 34.66 27.62
C THR A 87 -3.22 34.61 26.64
N LEU A 88 -2.93 34.79 25.34
CA LEU A 88 -3.91 34.62 24.26
C LEU A 88 -4.64 33.27 24.32
N PHE A 89 -3.96 32.18 24.72
CA PHE A 89 -4.58 30.87 24.88
C PHE A 89 -5.64 30.83 25.97
N HIS A 90 -5.49 31.58 27.08
CA HIS A 90 -6.51 31.63 28.13
C HIS A 90 -7.81 32.25 27.61
N HIS A 91 -7.69 33.37 26.88
CA HIS A 91 -8.84 34.03 26.28
C HIS A 91 -9.49 33.20 25.17
N ALA A 92 -8.68 32.51 24.35
CA ALA A 92 -9.19 31.60 23.34
C ALA A 92 -9.91 30.39 23.95
N ALA A 93 -9.42 29.84 25.07
CA ALA A 93 -10.05 28.73 25.78
C ALA A 93 -11.42 29.07 26.41
N LEU A 94 -11.70 30.36 26.64
CA LEU A 94 -13.02 30.84 27.05
C LEU A 94 -14.01 31.02 25.90
N GLY A 95 -13.54 30.98 24.65
CA GLY A 95 -14.38 31.14 23.47
C GLY A 95 -15.33 29.97 23.23
N ASP A 96 -16.26 30.14 22.29
CA ASP A 96 -17.09 29.05 21.79
C ASP A 96 -16.40 28.28 20.64
N GLU A 97 -17.05 27.27 20.09
CA GLU A 97 -16.51 26.46 18.98
C GLU A 97 -16.13 27.31 17.75
N ASN A 98 -16.73 28.49 17.56
CA ASN A 98 -16.39 29.41 16.48
C ASN A 98 -14.98 30.00 16.63
N THR A 99 -14.37 29.93 17.82
CA THR A 99 -12.99 30.36 18.08
C THR A 99 -11.93 29.31 17.73
N SER A 100 -12.33 28.14 17.22
CA SER A 100 -11.44 27.06 16.77
C SER A 100 -10.36 27.54 15.79
N ALA A 101 -10.73 28.38 14.81
CA ALA A 101 -9.78 28.93 13.86
C ALA A 101 -8.76 29.88 14.52
N THR A 102 -9.20 30.68 15.50
CA THR A 102 -8.29 31.51 16.30
C THR A 102 -7.30 30.63 17.08
N MET A 103 -7.78 29.55 17.68
CA MET A 103 -6.93 28.60 18.41
C MET A 103 -5.89 27.93 17.49
N ASP A 104 -6.26 27.58 16.25
CA ASP A 104 -5.35 27.01 15.24
C ASP A 104 -4.24 27.99 14.84
N VAL A 105 -4.56 29.28 14.68
CA VAL A 105 -3.55 30.33 14.47
C VAL A 105 -2.61 30.41 15.67
N LEU A 106 -3.13 30.36 16.91
CA LEU A 106 -2.29 30.40 18.10
C LEU A 106 -1.34 29.19 18.19
N PHE A 107 -1.79 27.98 17.85
CA PHE A 107 -0.91 26.81 17.80
C PHE A 107 0.18 26.92 16.73
N LYS A 108 -0.14 27.51 15.57
CA LYS A 108 0.80 27.73 14.46
C LYS A 108 1.95 28.67 14.87
N TYR A 109 1.66 29.78 15.56
CA TYR A 109 2.66 30.82 15.87
C TYR A 109 3.23 30.76 17.29
N PHE A 110 2.50 30.21 18.27
CA PHE A 110 2.88 30.22 19.69
C PHE A 110 2.80 28.85 20.37
N PRO A 111 3.33 27.76 19.79
CA PRO A 111 3.18 26.41 20.35
C PRO A 111 3.73 26.30 21.78
N ASN A 112 4.79 27.03 22.11
CA ASN A 112 5.46 26.96 23.42
C ASN A 112 4.73 27.72 24.56
N LYS A 113 3.61 28.39 24.29
CA LYS A 113 2.91 29.25 25.27
C LYS A 113 1.57 28.68 25.75
N MET A 114 1.15 27.54 25.21
CA MET A 114 -0.14 26.91 25.53
C MET A 114 -0.26 26.41 26.97
N ASP A 115 0.86 26.18 27.67
CA ASP A 115 0.89 25.69 29.07
C ASP A 115 1.28 26.80 30.07
N THR A 116 1.32 28.06 29.65
CA THR A 116 1.68 29.19 30.53
C THR A 116 0.64 29.31 31.65
N GLN A 117 1.08 29.52 32.89
CA GLN A 117 0.21 29.71 34.04
C GLN A 117 -0.13 31.20 34.24
N ASN A 118 -1.40 31.49 34.52
CA ASN A 118 -1.85 32.82 34.93
C ASN A 118 -1.49 33.12 36.42
N THR A 119 -1.92 34.27 36.95
CA THR A 119 -1.62 34.65 38.35
C THR A 119 -2.19 33.69 39.39
N SER A 120 -3.24 32.94 39.05
CA SER A 120 -3.83 31.88 39.89
C SER A 120 -3.15 30.52 39.71
N GLY A 121 -2.08 30.45 38.91
CA GLY A 121 -1.41 29.21 38.54
C GLY A 121 -2.20 28.38 37.51
N ASN A 122 -3.35 28.84 37.04
CA ASN A 122 -4.16 28.10 36.07
C ASN A 122 -3.53 28.21 34.69
N THR A 123 -3.46 27.09 33.96
CA THR A 123 -3.17 27.09 32.52
C THR A 123 -4.46 27.30 31.73
N PRO A 124 -4.39 27.57 30.41
CA PRO A 124 -5.59 27.60 29.55
C PRO A 124 -6.46 26.35 29.67
N LEU A 125 -5.86 25.19 29.93
CA LEU A 125 -6.57 23.94 30.16
C LEU A 125 -7.37 23.95 31.47
N HIS A 126 -6.83 24.53 32.55
CA HIS A 126 -7.55 24.68 33.81
C HIS A 126 -8.77 25.58 33.64
N GLU A 127 -8.61 26.71 32.95
CA GLU A 127 -9.73 27.64 32.68
C GLU A 127 -10.82 27.00 31.80
N ALA A 128 -10.44 26.21 30.80
CA ALA A 128 -11.39 25.46 29.98
C ALA A 128 -12.27 24.50 30.83
N ILE A 129 -11.71 23.91 31.90
CA ILE A 129 -12.43 22.99 32.78
C ILE A 129 -13.31 23.74 33.76
N LEU A 130 -12.77 24.80 34.37
CA LEU A 130 -13.53 25.66 35.29
C LEU A 130 -14.76 26.27 34.59
N THR A 131 -14.66 26.54 33.29
CA THR A 131 -15.77 27.04 32.46
C THR A 131 -16.60 25.96 31.77
N GLN A 132 -16.32 24.68 32.03
CA GLN A 132 -17.00 23.52 31.45
C GLN A 132 -16.98 23.46 29.91
N ASN A 133 -15.93 24.01 29.30
CA ASN A 133 -15.80 24.14 27.86
C ASN A 133 -15.15 22.90 27.21
N LEU A 134 -15.99 21.91 26.87
CA LEU A 134 -15.54 20.64 26.29
C LEU A 134 -14.77 20.79 24.96
N TRP A 135 -15.17 21.75 24.11
CA TRP A 135 -14.48 22.03 22.84
C TRP A 135 -13.02 22.46 23.09
N ALA A 136 -12.82 23.40 24.02
CA ALA A 136 -11.50 23.94 24.33
C ALA A 136 -10.59 22.84 24.89
N VAL A 137 -11.13 22.03 25.79
CA VAL A 137 -10.42 20.88 26.37
C VAL A 137 -9.97 19.92 25.27
N LYS A 138 -10.87 19.50 24.36
CA LYS A 138 -10.51 18.62 23.25
C LYS A 138 -9.41 19.22 22.38
N LYS A 139 -9.57 20.48 21.95
CA LYS A 139 -8.61 21.16 21.07
C LYS A 139 -7.22 21.31 21.72
N LEU A 140 -7.16 21.63 23.01
CA LEU A 140 -5.90 21.71 23.76
C LEU A 140 -5.23 20.34 23.95
N VAL A 141 -6.02 19.30 24.21
CA VAL A 141 -5.53 17.92 24.36
C VAL A 141 -5.01 17.36 23.04
N ASP A 142 -5.72 17.60 21.93
CA ASP A 142 -5.31 17.21 20.57
C ASP A 142 -3.96 17.86 20.18
N ASN A 143 -3.69 19.06 20.69
CA ASN A 143 -2.42 19.78 20.51
C ASN A 143 -1.37 19.47 21.59
N LYS A 144 -1.52 18.35 22.31
CA LYS A 144 -0.53 17.80 23.25
C LYS A 144 -0.17 18.73 24.43
N CYS A 145 -1.13 19.49 24.96
CA CYS A 145 -0.94 20.29 26.19
C CYS A 145 -0.39 19.47 27.37
N ASP A 146 0.36 20.14 28.25
CA ASP A 146 0.82 19.54 29.50
C ASP A 146 -0.31 19.50 30.53
N ARG A 147 -0.87 18.31 30.70
CA ARG A 147 -1.94 17.99 31.66
C ARG A 147 -1.42 17.84 33.10
N SER A 148 -0.10 17.92 33.31
CA SER A 148 0.58 17.75 34.60
C SER A 148 0.98 19.06 35.28
N VAL A 149 0.49 20.20 34.77
CA VAL A 149 0.67 21.48 35.46
C VAL A 149 -0.31 21.57 36.63
N LYS A 150 0.17 22.01 37.79
CA LYS A 150 -0.65 22.27 38.98
C LYS A 150 -0.89 23.76 39.13
N ASN A 151 -2.13 24.15 39.42
CA ASN A 151 -2.46 25.51 39.81
C ASN A 151 -1.99 25.85 41.23
N ASN A 152 -2.26 27.07 41.69
CA ASN A 152 -1.86 27.52 43.03
C ASN A 152 -2.58 26.76 44.16
N ASP A 153 -3.72 26.11 43.89
CA ASP A 153 -4.40 25.22 44.83
C ASP A 153 -3.77 23.82 44.88
N GLY A 154 -2.69 23.59 44.14
CA GLY A 154 -2.01 22.31 44.02
C GLY A 154 -2.77 21.27 43.19
N LYS A 155 -3.83 21.70 42.47
CA LYS A 155 -4.71 20.85 41.67
C LYS A 155 -4.35 20.89 40.19
N THR A 156 -4.59 19.79 39.49
CA THR A 156 -4.61 19.70 38.04
C THR A 156 -5.94 19.99 37.41
N ALA A 157 -5.89 20.28 36.12
CA ALA A 157 -6.98 20.02 35.18
C ALA A 157 -7.78 18.73 35.48
N LEU A 158 -7.13 17.55 35.57
CA LEU A 158 -7.84 16.28 35.79
C LEU A 158 -8.56 16.22 37.16
N GLU A 159 -7.93 16.73 38.22
CA GLU A 159 -8.52 16.81 39.57
C GLU A 159 -9.63 17.86 39.66
N LEU A 160 -9.59 18.93 38.85
CA LEU A 160 -10.69 19.90 38.76
C LEU A 160 -11.91 19.36 38.01
N ALA A 161 -11.73 18.35 37.15
CA ALA A 161 -12.79 17.75 36.33
C ALA A 161 -13.58 16.64 37.06
N GLU A 162 -13.48 16.50 38.39
CA GLU A 162 -14.06 15.40 39.17
C GLU A 162 -15.57 15.17 38.97
N LEU A 163 -16.34 16.24 38.74
CA LEU A 163 -17.81 16.17 38.67
C LEU A 163 -18.36 16.01 37.25
N ASN A 164 -17.51 16.03 36.21
CA ASN A 164 -17.96 15.95 34.81
C ASN A 164 -17.21 14.86 34.05
N SER A 165 -17.91 13.76 33.76
CA SER A 165 -17.37 12.61 33.03
C SER A 165 -16.84 12.98 31.65
N ASP A 166 -17.53 13.85 30.91
CA ASP A 166 -17.18 14.16 29.52
C ASP A 166 -15.88 14.97 29.43
N LEU A 167 -15.69 15.93 30.35
CA LEU A 167 -14.44 16.67 30.48
C LEU A 167 -13.29 15.75 30.91
N ARG A 168 -13.56 14.84 31.85
CA ARG A 168 -12.57 13.87 32.31
C ARG A 168 -12.14 12.93 31.17
N LEU A 169 -13.07 12.47 30.36
CA LEU A 169 -12.80 11.63 29.18
C LEU A 169 -12.02 12.40 28.11
N ALA A 170 -12.39 13.65 27.84
CA ALA A 170 -11.64 14.52 26.93
C ALA A 170 -10.19 14.77 27.42
N LEU A 171 -9.99 15.00 28.71
CA LEU A 171 -8.66 15.17 29.32
C LEU A 171 -7.79 13.93 29.24
N LEU A 172 -8.41 12.74 29.31
CA LEU A 172 -7.72 11.47 29.15
C LEU A 172 -7.47 11.12 27.66
N ALA A 173 -7.81 12.03 26.74
CA ALA A 173 -7.76 11.86 25.29
C ALA A 173 -8.59 10.66 24.80
N ILE A 174 -9.71 10.39 25.48
CA ILE A 174 -10.67 9.38 25.06
C ILE A 174 -11.69 10.05 24.16
N ASP A 175 -11.54 9.89 22.85
CA ASP A 175 -12.63 10.18 21.95
C ASP A 175 -13.59 8.99 21.93
N LEU A 176 -14.56 8.99 22.84
CA LEU A 176 -15.61 7.98 22.88
C LEU A 176 -16.40 7.91 21.57
N SER A 177 -16.42 8.98 20.76
CA SER A 177 -17.07 8.94 19.45
C SER A 177 -16.31 8.00 18.51
N THR A 178 -14.98 7.94 18.57
CA THR A 178 -14.19 6.94 17.81
C THR A 178 -14.52 5.50 18.22
N VAL A 179 -14.69 5.25 19.53
CA VAL A 179 -15.06 3.93 20.08
C VAL A 179 -16.50 3.55 19.72
N SER A 180 -17.44 4.49 19.75
CA SER A 180 -18.83 4.26 19.31
C SER A 180 -18.96 4.12 17.77
N THR A 181 -18.01 4.68 17.00
CA THR A 181 -17.93 4.52 15.54
C THR A 181 -17.16 3.26 15.10
N LEU A 182 -16.72 2.40 16.03
CA LEU A 182 -16.12 1.10 15.70
C LEU A 182 -17.13 0.11 15.11
N ASP A 183 -18.43 0.43 15.13
CA ASP A 183 -19.38 -0.11 14.16
C ASP A 183 -19.17 0.60 12.81
N LEU A 184 -18.02 0.31 12.20
CA LEU A 184 -17.50 1.02 11.01
C LEU A 184 -18.37 0.87 9.76
N ARG A 185 -19.44 0.07 9.83
CA ARG A 185 -20.46 -0.07 8.77
C ARG A 185 -21.57 0.98 8.82
N TYR A 186 -21.74 1.68 9.95
CA TYR A 186 -22.75 2.73 10.11
C TYR A 186 -22.13 4.12 10.18
N ARG A 187 -21.69 4.61 9.02
CA ARG A 187 -21.80 6.05 8.72
C ARG A 187 -22.94 6.24 7.72
N THR A 188 -24.17 5.90 8.12
CA THR A 188 -25.35 6.43 7.44
C THR A 188 -25.25 7.96 7.44
N GLN A 189 -25.80 8.59 6.41
CA GLN A 189 -25.76 10.02 6.07
C GLN A 189 -26.26 10.99 7.16
N VAL A 190 -26.37 10.58 8.43
CA VAL A 190 -26.79 11.38 9.58
C VAL A 190 -25.59 12.10 10.21
N SER A 191 -24.93 12.95 9.43
CA SER A 191 -24.22 14.12 9.99
C SER A 191 -24.27 15.32 9.05
N SER A 192 -25.35 15.44 8.27
CA SER A 192 -25.68 16.68 7.54
C SER A 192 -25.97 17.88 8.47
N HIS A 193 -25.88 17.73 9.79
CA HIS A 193 -25.96 18.83 10.77
C HIS A 193 -24.75 18.92 11.72
N ARG A 194 -23.53 18.60 11.26
CA ARG A 194 -22.32 19.25 11.83
C ARG A 194 -21.92 20.41 10.92
N LYS A 195 -22.35 21.62 11.27
CA LYS A 195 -21.77 22.86 10.74
C LYS A 195 -20.38 23.03 11.33
N GLY A 196 -19.41 22.31 10.78
CA GLY A 196 -17.97 22.52 10.97
C GLY A 196 -17.31 22.48 9.60
N SER A 197 -16.81 23.64 9.14
CA SER A 197 -16.12 23.94 7.87
C SER A 197 -16.46 23.05 6.64
N PRO A 198 -17.24 23.54 5.65
CA PRO A 198 -17.54 22.81 4.41
C PRO A 198 -16.36 22.76 3.40
N THR A 199 -15.13 23.05 3.83
CA THR A 199 -13.99 23.27 2.92
C THR A 199 -13.14 22.03 2.63
N SER A 200 -13.27 20.90 3.35
CA SER A 200 -12.42 19.71 3.11
C SER A 200 -13.11 18.58 2.32
N VAL A 201 -14.31 18.18 2.74
CA VAL A 201 -15.10 17.10 2.10
C VAL A 201 -15.53 17.49 0.68
N GLU A 202 -15.90 18.75 0.49
CA GLU A 202 -16.30 19.27 -0.81
C GLU A 202 -15.10 19.62 -1.70
N SER A 203 -13.94 19.87 -1.10
CA SER A 203 -12.70 20.18 -1.83
C SER A 203 -12.15 18.96 -2.56
N LEU A 204 -12.19 17.74 -1.98
CA LEU A 204 -11.73 16.53 -2.68
C LEU A 204 -12.72 16.04 -3.74
N ARG A 205 -14.04 16.11 -3.53
CA ARG A 205 -15.03 15.90 -4.61
C ARG A 205 -14.86 16.90 -5.75
N LYS A 206 -14.45 18.14 -5.45
CA LYS A 206 -14.10 19.17 -6.44
C LYS A 206 -12.71 18.96 -7.06
N SER A 207 -11.78 18.29 -6.36
CA SER A 207 -10.39 18.04 -6.82
C SER A 207 -10.25 16.74 -7.63
N CYS A 208 -11.08 15.72 -7.35
CA CYS A 208 -11.12 14.43 -8.04
C CYS A 208 -12.55 14.09 -8.51
N PRO A 209 -13.15 14.90 -9.41
CA PRO A 209 -14.54 14.73 -9.81
C PRO A 209 -14.73 13.51 -10.72
N LEU A 210 -13.75 13.13 -11.53
CA LEU A 210 -13.96 12.19 -12.63
C LEU A 210 -14.08 10.74 -12.15
N LEU A 211 -13.34 10.36 -11.11
CA LEU A 211 -13.47 9.04 -10.45
C LEU A 211 -14.67 8.99 -9.50
N SER A 212 -15.26 10.14 -9.16
CA SER A 212 -16.50 10.21 -8.39
C SER A 212 -17.74 10.05 -9.28
N THR A 213 -17.84 10.73 -10.43
CA THR A 213 -19.04 10.69 -11.29
C THR A 213 -18.96 9.66 -12.41
N ARG A 214 -19.92 8.72 -12.45
CA ARG A 214 -20.13 7.82 -13.59
C ARG A 214 -20.51 8.63 -14.84
N ARG A 215 -19.97 8.27 -16.02
CA ARG A 215 -20.29 8.94 -17.29
C ARG A 215 -21.81 9.04 -17.51
N THR A 216 -22.33 10.27 -17.58
CA THR A 216 -23.70 10.58 -17.97
C THR A 216 -23.84 10.57 -19.49
N SER A 217 -23.82 9.38 -20.09
CA SER A 217 -24.31 9.19 -21.45
C SER A 217 -24.67 7.72 -21.66
N ASP A 218 -25.85 7.32 -21.15
CA ASP A 218 -26.71 6.30 -21.75
C ASP A 218 -28.05 6.32 -21.01
N THR A 219 -28.91 7.26 -21.41
CA THR A 219 -30.35 7.21 -21.16
C THR A 219 -30.94 6.02 -21.90
N SER A 220 -31.13 4.90 -21.20
CA SER A 220 -32.31 4.00 -21.26
C SER A 220 -31.97 2.55 -20.86
N LEU A 221 -31.80 2.27 -19.57
CA LEU A 221 -31.85 0.88 -19.07
C LEU A 221 -32.56 0.82 -17.71
N SER A 222 -33.88 1.04 -17.73
CA SER A 222 -34.79 0.78 -16.61
C SER A 222 -35.16 -0.71 -16.46
N THR A 223 -34.27 -1.63 -16.83
CA THR A 223 -34.52 -3.10 -16.77
C THR A 223 -33.31 -3.92 -16.33
N LEU A 224 -32.34 -3.34 -15.61
CA LEU A 224 -31.19 -4.07 -15.05
C LEU A 224 -31.35 -4.48 -13.58
N SER A 225 -32.57 -4.52 -13.04
CA SER A 225 -32.81 -5.04 -11.68
C SER A 225 -32.80 -6.57 -11.58
N SER A 226 -32.35 -7.30 -12.61
CA SER A 226 -32.48 -8.76 -12.65
C SER A 226 -31.36 -9.49 -13.41
N LEU A 227 -30.11 -9.04 -13.29
CA LEU A 227 -28.92 -9.87 -13.57
C LEU A 227 -27.87 -9.58 -12.49
N GLU A 228 -27.39 -10.64 -11.82
CA GLU A 228 -26.62 -10.64 -10.58
C GLU A 228 -25.48 -9.61 -10.56
N SER A 229 -25.56 -8.70 -9.60
CA SER A 229 -24.44 -7.85 -9.23
C SER A 229 -23.42 -8.73 -8.48
N LEU A 230 -22.25 -9.00 -9.08
CA LEU A 230 -21.09 -9.68 -8.46
C LEU A 230 -20.61 -9.03 -7.14
N HIS A 231 -21.12 -7.85 -6.79
CA HIS A 231 -21.21 -7.34 -5.42
C HIS A 231 -22.69 -7.09 -5.12
N PRO A 232 -23.28 -7.63 -4.03
CA PRO A 232 -24.64 -7.27 -3.63
C PRO A 232 -24.76 -5.75 -3.47
N SER A 233 -25.82 -5.18 -4.03
CA SER A 233 -26.15 -3.77 -3.79
C SER A 233 -26.48 -3.57 -2.32
N PHE A 234 -25.74 -2.71 -1.62
CA PHE A 234 -26.08 -2.25 -0.27
C PHE A 234 -27.41 -1.47 -0.32
N ARG A 235 -28.53 -2.17 -0.11
CA ARG A 235 -29.78 -1.55 0.33
C ARG A 235 -29.98 -1.89 1.79
N TYR A 236 -29.66 -0.94 2.65
CA TYR A 236 -30.07 -0.95 4.05
C TYR A 236 -31.60 -0.81 4.12
N PRO A 237 -32.31 -1.70 4.82
CA PRO A 237 -33.69 -1.44 5.19
C PRO A 237 -33.71 -0.26 6.16
N ASN A 238 -34.46 0.79 5.85
CA ASN A 238 -34.78 1.86 6.79
C ASN A 238 -35.44 1.25 8.03
N SER A 239 -34.83 1.42 9.20
CA SER A 239 -35.42 1.03 10.48
C SER A 239 -36.30 2.16 11.03
N ASP A 240 -37.54 2.24 10.55
CA ASP A 240 -38.67 2.68 11.37
C ASP A 240 -39.46 1.42 11.76
N ALA A 241 -38.90 0.62 12.66
CA ALA A 241 -39.62 -0.46 13.31
C ALA A 241 -39.11 -0.57 14.75
N SER A 242 -39.98 -0.15 15.67
CA SER A 242 -39.88 -0.30 17.12
C SER A 242 -39.27 -1.63 17.55
N GLU A 243 -38.19 -1.56 18.34
CA GLU A 243 -37.58 -2.69 19.03
C GLU A 243 -38.61 -3.46 19.87
N PRO A 244 -38.79 -4.78 19.68
CA PRO A 244 -39.35 -5.62 20.72
C PRO A 244 -38.23 -5.94 21.71
N ALA A 245 -38.40 -5.48 22.94
CA ALA A 245 -37.57 -5.84 24.09
C ALA A 245 -37.72 -7.34 24.44
N SER A 246 -37.03 -8.22 23.70
CA SER A 246 -36.80 -9.62 24.11
C SER A 246 -35.80 -10.33 23.18
N SER A 247 -34.49 -10.23 23.47
CA SER A 247 -33.50 -11.29 23.16
C SER A 247 -32.09 -11.00 23.74
N ASP A 248 -31.99 -10.38 24.92
CA ASP A 248 -30.69 -10.18 25.59
C ASP A 248 -30.04 -11.49 26.09
N LEU A 249 -30.70 -12.64 25.93
CA LEU A 249 -30.31 -13.95 26.49
C LEU A 249 -29.56 -14.91 25.54
N SER A 250 -29.30 -14.60 24.26
CA SER A 250 -28.91 -15.64 23.28
C SER A 250 -27.41 -15.87 23.02
N LEU A 251 -26.51 -14.88 23.16
CA LEU A 251 -25.08 -15.11 22.83
C LEU A 251 -24.31 -15.88 23.92
N GLU A 252 -24.71 -15.73 25.19
CA GLU A 252 -24.07 -16.41 26.32
C GLU A 252 -24.49 -17.90 26.37
N GLN A 253 -25.75 -18.22 26.04
CA GLN A 253 -26.23 -19.61 25.89
C GLN A 253 -25.70 -20.32 24.63
N GLU A 254 -25.35 -19.57 23.57
CA GLU A 254 -24.70 -20.08 22.36
C GLU A 254 -23.18 -20.26 22.51
N ALA A 255 -22.56 -19.87 23.63
CA ALA A 255 -21.12 -20.09 23.87
C ALA A 255 -20.89 -21.14 24.97
N ASP A 256 -21.75 -21.17 25.99
CA ASP A 256 -21.72 -22.16 27.07
C ASP A 256 -22.63 -23.36 26.75
N THR A 257 -22.10 -24.39 26.11
CA THR A 257 -22.56 -25.78 26.27
C THR A 257 -21.65 -26.76 25.51
N ALA A 258 -20.90 -27.58 26.26
CA ALA A 258 -20.25 -28.84 25.87
C ALA A 258 -19.27 -28.81 24.68
N GLU A 259 -18.37 -29.80 24.63
CA GLU A 259 -17.46 -30.03 23.49
C GLU A 259 -18.29 -30.17 22.20
N ARG A 260 -18.41 -29.08 21.44
CA ARG A 260 -19.11 -29.09 20.16
C ARG A 260 -18.43 -30.09 19.24
N GLN A 261 -19.21 -31.05 18.74
CA GLN A 261 -18.69 -32.13 17.91
C GLN A 261 -18.08 -31.54 16.63
N VAL A 262 -16.78 -31.77 16.44
CA VAL A 262 -16.11 -31.49 15.17
C VAL A 262 -16.57 -32.51 14.16
N ILE A 263 -17.14 -32.05 13.05
CA ILE A 263 -17.63 -32.94 11.99
C ILE A 263 -16.48 -33.32 11.09
N GLY A 264 -16.30 -34.63 10.87
CA GLY A 264 -15.27 -35.14 9.97
C GLY A 264 -15.50 -34.69 8.52
N ASN A 265 -14.43 -34.22 7.86
CA ASN A 265 -14.46 -33.71 6.49
C ASN A 265 -15.18 -34.64 5.50
N LYS A 266 -15.06 -35.96 5.66
CA LYS A 266 -15.71 -36.96 4.80
C LYS A 266 -17.24 -36.85 4.79
N MET A 267 -17.85 -36.59 5.95
CA MET A 267 -19.31 -36.44 6.05
C MET A 267 -19.78 -35.16 5.36
N VAL A 268 -19.07 -34.05 5.62
CA VAL A 268 -19.38 -32.74 5.02
C VAL A 268 -19.24 -32.77 3.51
N LEU A 269 -18.15 -33.33 2.98
CA LEU A 269 -17.92 -33.44 1.54
C LEU A 269 -18.96 -34.36 0.87
N GLN A 270 -19.35 -35.46 1.52
CA GLN A 270 -20.41 -36.34 1.01
C GLN A 270 -21.77 -35.64 0.98
N PHE A 271 -22.04 -34.78 1.97
CA PHE A 271 -23.24 -33.95 2.02
C PHE A 271 -23.27 -32.93 0.88
N LEU A 272 -22.21 -32.14 0.74
CA LEU A 272 -22.09 -31.14 -0.33
C LEU A 272 -22.17 -31.79 -1.72
N LYS A 273 -21.64 -33.01 -1.87
CA LYS A 273 -21.79 -33.82 -3.10
C LYS A 273 -23.24 -34.15 -3.42
N ASN A 274 -24.03 -34.50 -2.43
CA ASN A 274 -25.46 -34.76 -2.61
C ASN A 274 -26.22 -33.46 -2.95
N LEU A 275 -25.84 -32.34 -2.32
CA LEU A 275 -26.38 -31.02 -2.63
C LEU A 275 -26.13 -30.64 -4.09
N VAL A 276 -24.89 -30.75 -4.57
CA VAL A 276 -24.54 -30.47 -5.98
C VAL A 276 -25.36 -31.33 -6.95
N LYS A 277 -25.47 -32.64 -6.69
CA LYS A 277 -26.28 -33.55 -7.52
C LYS A 277 -27.76 -33.16 -7.56
N ALA A 278 -28.33 -32.77 -6.42
CA ALA A 278 -29.72 -32.31 -6.34
C ALA A 278 -29.91 -30.96 -7.08
N TYR A 279 -28.92 -30.07 -7.00
CA TYR A 279 -28.94 -28.78 -7.68
C TYR A 279 -28.83 -28.90 -9.21
N GLN A 280 -28.00 -29.84 -9.69
CA GLN A 280 -27.84 -30.15 -11.12
C GLN A 280 -29.11 -30.74 -11.77
N THR A 281 -29.94 -31.44 -10.99
CA THR A 281 -31.21 -31.99 -11.50
C THR A 281 -32.31 -30.93 -11.56
N ASN A 282 -32.46 -30.09 -10.53
CA ASN A 282 -33.31 -28.89 -10.54
C ASN A 282 -32.94 -27.96 -9.38
N LYS A 283 -32.54 -26.71 -9.69
CA LYS A 283 -32.18 -25.66 -8.71
C LYS A 283 -33.26 -25.42 -7.64
N ARG A 284 -34.54 -25.65 -7.97
CA ARG A 284 -35.70 -25.46 -7.07
C ARG A 284 -36.30 -26.79 -6.58
N SER A 285 -35.57 -27.91 -6.68
CA SER A 285 -36.07 -29.16 -6.12
C SER A 285 -36.23 -29.04 -4.61
N VAL A 286 -37.32 -29.61 -4.08
CA VAL A 286 -37.57 -29.67 -2.63
C VAL A 286 -36.39 -30.33 -1.90
N ILE A 287 -35.74 -31.30 -2.55
CA ILE A 287 -34.56 -32.00 -2.05
C ILE A 287 -33.35 -31.06 -1.93
N ALA A 288 -33.08 -30.24 -2.95
CA ALA A 288 -31.97 -29.27 -2.89
C ALA A 288 -32.18 -28.23 -1.79
N VAL A 289 -33.41 -27.70 -1.63
CA VAL A 289 -33.74 -26.75 -0.56
C VAL A 289 -33.66 -27.40 0.83
N SER A 290 -34.10 -28.66 0.95
CA SER A 290 -34.00 -29.42 2.22
C SER A 290 -32.54 -29.66 2.60
N LEU A 291 -31.71 -30.14 1.67
CA LEU A 291 -30.28 -30.35 1.91
C LEU A 291 -29.56 -29.03 2.21
N TYR A 292 -29.96 -27.96 1.53
CA TYR A 292 -29.43 -26.62 1.78
C TYR A 292 -29.72 -26.17 3.23
N ASN A 293 -30.97 -26.29 3.70
CA ASN A 293 -31.34 -25.92 5.05
C ASN A 293 -30.66 -26.80 6.11
N GLU A 294 -30.54 -28.11 5.85
CA GLU A 294 -29.84 -29.04 6.74
C GLU A 294 -28.34 -28.73 6.83
N PHE A 295 -27.71 -28.31 5.73
CA PHE A 295 -26.32 -27.85 5.76
C PHE A 295 -26.15 -26.53 6.52
N ASN A 296 -27.11 -25.61 6.36
CA ASN A 296 -27.12 -24.37 7.13
C ASN A 296 -27.17 -24.66 8.63
N GLU A 297 -28.09 -25.54 9.03
CA GLU A 297 -28.25 -25.98 10.42
C GLU A 297 -26.99 -26.68 10.94
N LEU A 298 -26.34 -27.51 10.11
CA LEU A 298 -25.07 -28.15 10.44
C LEU A 298 -23.95 -27.13 10.67
N CYS A 299 -23.83 -26.14 9.81
CA CYS A 299 -22.81 -25.09 9.93
C CYS A 299 -23.09 -24.11 11.07
N GLU A 300 -24.34 -23.97 11.52
CA GLU A 300 -24.72 -23.16 12.67
C GLU A 300 -24.49 -23.90 14.01
N LYS A 301 -24.65 -25.23 14.03
CA LYS A 301 -24.59 -26.02 15.28
C LYS A 301 -23.23 -26.68 15.54
N SER A 302 -22.45 -26.95 14.50
CA SER A 302 -21.26 -27.81 14.61
C SER A 302 -20.03 -27.24 13.91
N LEU A 303 -18.84 -27.60 14.40
CA LEU A 303 -17.57 -27.06 13.90
C LEU A 303 -17.02 -27.89 12.74
N LEU A 304 -16.61 -27.23 11.65
CA LEU A 304 -15.80 -27.85 10.60
C LEU A 304 -14.38 -28.14 11.11
N ALA A 305 -13.72 -29.16 10.56
CA ALA A 305 -12.32 -29.42 10.89
C ALA A 305 -11.41 -28.29 10.37
N ASP A 306 -10.30 -28.02 11.06
CA ASP A 306 -9.34 -26.97 10.65
C ASP A 306 -8.65 -27.25 9.31
N ASP A 307 -8.56 -28.52 8.92
CA ASP A 307 -7.98 -28.99 7.66
C ASP A 307 -9.02 -29.17 6.54
N PHE A 308 -10.22 -28.61 6.71
CA PHE A 308 -11.29 -28.69 5.71
C PHE A 308 -10.83 -28.09 4.38
N ASP A 309 -11.01 -28.87 3.32
CA ASP A 309 -10.49 -28.56 1.99
C ASP A 309 -11.46 -29.10 0.92
N LEU A 310 -12.06 -28.17 0.16
CA LEU A 310 -12.98 -28.46 -0.93
C LEU A 310 -12.29 -29.15 -2.13
N SER A 311 -10.98 -28.95 -2.32
CA SER A 311 -10.24 -29.49 -3.46
C SER A 311 -10.14 -31.02 -3.45
N ARG A 312 -10.29 -31.63 -2.26
CA ARG A 312 -10.26 -33.09 -2.04
C ARG A 312 -11.38 -33.83 -2.76
N GLU A 313 -12.51 -33.18 -3.06
CA GLU A 313 -13.63 -33.78 -3.80
C GLU A 313 -13.63 -33.34 -5.27
N PRO A 314 -13.52 -34.27 -6.24
CA PRO A 314 -13.41 -33.94 -7.67
C PRO A 314 -14.57 -33.12 -8.25
N LEU A 315 -15.77 -33.23 -7.67
CA LEU A 315 -16.96 -32.51 -8.15
C LEU A 315 -16.86 -30.99 -7.98
N PHE A 316 -16.12 -30.51 -6.98
CA PHE A 316 -15.91 -29.06 -6.77
C PHE A 316 -14.78 -28.49 -7.63
N GLN A 317 -14.03 -29.34 -8.34
CA GLN A 317 -13.07 -28.91 -9.34
C GLN A 317 -13.73 -28.51 -10.67
N ILE A 318 -15.07 -28.64 -10.77
CA ILE A 318 -15.89 -28.22 -11.90
C ILE A 318 -16.38 -26.79 -11.61
N PRO A 319 -16.06 -25.78 -12.43
CA PRO A 319 -16.40 -24.37 -12.17
C PRO A 319 -17.89 -24.12 -11.93
N GLU A 320 -18.77 -24.79 -12.69
CA GLU A 320 -20.22 -24.61 -12.60
C GLU A 320 -20.78 -25.08 -11.23
N ASN A 321 -20.14 -26.07 -10.61
CA ASN A 321 -20.54 -26.54 -9.28
C ASN A 321 -20.05 -25.62 -8.16
N LYS A 322 -19.08 -24.74 -8.45
CA LYS A 322 -18.54 -23.78 -7.51
C LYS A 322 -19.48 -22.59 -7.33
N GLU A 323 -20.21 -22.19 -8.37
CA GLU A 323 -21.29 -21.17 -8.26
C GLU A 323 -22.32 -21.56 -7.19
N ILE A 324 -22.60 -22.86 -7.02
CA ILE A 324 -23.51 -23.36 -5.98
C ILE A 324 -22.95 -23.08 -4.57
N ILE A 325 -21.65 -23.29 -4.37
CA ILE A 325 -20.97 -22.95 -3.11
C ILE A 325 -20.94 -21.44 -2.92
N ASP A 326 -20.80 -20.69 -3.99
CA ASP A 326 -20.73 -19.25 -3.97
C ASP A 326 -22.06 -18.59 -3.60
N ASP A 327 -23.16 -19.10 -4.16
CA ASP A 327 -24.54 -18.77 -3.76
C ASP A 327 -24.78 -19.11 -2.29
N PHE A 328 -24.25 -20.26 -1.85
CA PHE A 328 -24.31 -20.68 -0.45
C PHE A 328 -23.55 -19.72 0.48
N ILE A 329 -22.30 -19.39 0.16
CA ILE A 329 -21.48 -18.43 0.92
C ILE A 329 -22.15 -17.06 0.95
N SER A 330 -22.79 -16.65 -0.15
CA SER A 330 -23.49 -15.36 -0.24
C SER A 330 -24.69 -15.27 0.70
N SER A 331 -25.44 -16.36 0.85
CA SER A 331 -26.53 -16.44 1.83
C SER A 331 -26.02 -16.43 3.27
N PHE A 332 -24.90 -17.13 3.54
CA PHE A 332 -24.24 -17.12 4.84
C PHE A 332 -23.74 -15.74 5.23
N TYR A 333 -23.17 -15.03 4.26
CA TYR A 333 -22.56 -13.73 4.48
C TYR A 333 -23.52 -12.76 5.15
N THR A 334 -24.79 -12.70 4.75
CA THR A 334 -25.76 -11.78 5.40
C THR A 334 -25.87 -12.03 6.91
N ARG A 335 -25.98 -13.30 7.31
CA ARG A 335 -26.08 -13.68 8.73
C ARG A 335 -24.74 -13.50 9.47
N VAL A 336 -23.63 -13.82 8.82
CA VAL A 336 -22.28 -13.63 9.34
C VAL A 336 -22.01 -12.15 9.57
N ASP A 337 -22.38 -11.30 8.62
CA ASP A 337 -22.23 -9.86 8.66
C ASP A 337 -23.04 -9.26 9.81
N GLU A 338 -24.31 -9.64 9.96
CA GLU A 338 -25.17 -9.25 11.08
C GLU A 338 -24.62 -9.70 12.44
N LEU A 339 -24.17 -10.96 12.55
CA LEU A 339 -23.58 -11.49 13.77
C LEU A 339 -22.26 -10.77 14.10
N TYR A 340 -21.44 -10.52 13.09
CA TYR A 340 -20.17 -9.82 13.23
C TYR A 340 -20.38 -8.38 13.71
N SER A 341 -21.35 -7.63 13.18
CA SER A 341 -21.61 -6.25 13.65
C SER A 341 -22.22 -6.26 15.03
N ARG A 342 -23.07 -7.24 15.34
CA ARG A 342 -23.59 -7.40 16.70
C ARG A 342 -22.46 -7.63 17.71
N ILE A 343 -21.49 -8.48 17.40
CA ILE A 343 -20.31 -8.70 18.26
C ILE A 343 -19.47 -7.42 18.36
N GLN A 344 -19.20 -6.74 17.25
CA GLN A 344 -18.44 -5.49 17.23
C GLN A 344 -19.13 -4.38 18.05
N SER A 345 -20.43 -4.17 17.86
CA SER A 345 -21.23 -3.19 18.58
C SER A 345 -21.26 -3.47 20.09
N LYS A 346 -21.52 -4.74 20.47
CA LYS A 346 -21.46 -5.16 21.89
C LYS A 346 -20.07 -4.97 22.49
N THR A 347 -19.02 -5.33 21.76
CA THR A 347 -17.62 -5.18 22.21
C THR A 347 -17.28 -3.70 22.40
N SER A 348 -17.67 -2.86 21.45
CA SER A 348 -17.45 -1.40 21.50
C SER A 348 -18.17 -0.77 22.71
N LYS A 349 -19.41 -1.18 22.98
CA LYS A 349 -20.17 -0.74 24.17
C LYS A 349 -19.50 -1.19 25.48
N LEU A 350 -18.94 -2.40 25.53
CA LEU A 350 -18.21 -2.87 26.71
C LEU A 350 -16.89 -2.13 26.91
N ILE A 351 -16.14 -1.87 25.83
CA ILE A 351 -14.91 -1.06 25.88
C ILE A 351 -15.26 0.36 26.35
N TYR A 352 -16.34 0.96 25.85
CA TYR A 352 -16.84 2.26 26.29
C TYR A 352 -17.12 2.26 27.80
N ASN A 353 -17.88 1.28 28.30
CA ASN A 353 -18.20 1.16 29.72
C ASN A 353 -16.94 0.97 30.58
N PHE A 354 -16.01 0.14 30.09
CA PHE A 354 -14.73 -0.08 30.75
C PHE A 354 -13.90 1.20 30.87
N LEU A 355 -13.81 1.98 29.79
CA LEU A 355 -13.11 3.27 29.78
C LEU A 355 -13.73 4.27 30.77
N ASN A 356 -15.06 4.29 30.89
CA ASN A 356 -15.73 5.13 31.89
C ASN A 356 -15.37 4.72 33.32
N ILE A 357 -15.36 3.42 33.63
CA ILE A 357 -14.93 2.92 34.94
C ILE A 357 -13.47 3.30 35.21
N LEU A 358 -12.58 3.12 34.23
CA LEU A 358 -11.18 3.49 34.43
C LEU A 358 -11.02 5.00 34.63
N SER A 359 -11.77 5.80 33.88
CA SER A 359 -11.70 7.26 33.97
C SER A 359 -12.00 7.76 35.38
N SER A 360 -13.00 7.20 36.08
CA SER A 360 -13.37 7.62 37.45
C SER A 360 -12.35 7.23 38.52
N HIS A 361 -11.46 6.28 38.23
CA HIS A 361 -10.54 5.72 39.24
C HIS A 361 -9.06 6.03 39.00
N ILE A 362 -8.71 6.50 37.81
CA ILE A 362 -7.32 6.79 37.45
C ILE A 362 -6.86 8.14 38.00
N SER A 363 -5.70 8.18 38.63
CA SER A 363 -5.15 9.39 39.26
C SER A 363 -3.67 9.57 38.93
N ILE A 364 -3.25 9.22 37.70
CA ILE A 364 -1.83 9.17 37.28
C ILE A 364 -1.11 10.52 37.35
N ALA A 365 -1.86 11.60 37.52
CA ALA A 365 -1.28 12.84 37.98
C ALA A 365 -0.71 12.62 39.40
N TYR A 366 0.61 12.44 39.50
CA TYR A 366 1.48 12.74 40.66
C TYR A 366 2.00 11.65 41.60
N SER A 367 1.82 10.36 41.34
CA SER A 367 2.59 9.34 42.09
C SER A 367 3.92 9.03 41.38
N LYS A 368 5.05 9.10 42.08
CA LYS A 368 6.28 8.45 41.59
C LYS A 368 5.95 6.95 41.47
N PRO A 369 6.23 6.30 40.33
CA PRO A 369 6.15 4.85 40.27
C PRO A 369 6.90 4.21 41.42
N ARG A 370 6.44 3.04 41.84
CA ARG A 370 7.31 2.15 42.61
C ARG A 370 8.60 1.91 41.83
N ASP A 371 9.68 1.59 42.53
CA ASP A 371 10.91 1.22 41.83
C ASP A 371 10.71 -0.17 41.17
N PRO A 372 11.20 -0.39 39.95
CA PRO A 372 11.08 -1.68 39.27
C PRO A 372 11.78 -2.78 40.07
N PRO A 373 11.27 -4.02 40.04
CA PRO A 373 12.01 -5.15 40.59
C PRO A 373 13.33 -5.34 39.82
N ILE A 374 14.37 -5.85 40.49
CA ILE A 374 15.69 -6.04 39.87
C ILE A 374 15.58 -7.07 38.74
N PHE A 375 15.73 -6.61 37.50
CA PHE A 375 15.81 -7.46 36.33
C PHE A 375 17.29 -7.81 36.06
N ASN A 376 17.71 -9.06 36.30
CA ASN A 376 19.09 -9.48 36.01
C ASN A 376 19.43 -9.24 34.52
N SER A 377 20.44 -8.42 34.19
CA SER A 377 20.76 -8.07 32.80
C SER A 377 21.25 -9.28 32.00
N GLY A 378 20.56 -9.65 30.90
CA GLY A 378 21.09 -10.60 29.91
C GLY A 378 20.12 -11.49 29.13
N LYS A 379 18.81 -11.56 29.47
CA LYS A 379 17.83 -12.40 28.74
C LYS A 379 16.77 -11.56 28.03
N LYS A 380 16.32 -11.98 26.85
CA LYS A 380 15.16 -11.43 26.10
C LYS A 380 13.91 -11.24 26.98
N GLU A 381 13.73 -12.12 27.97
CA GLU A 381 12.63 -12.08 28.95
C GLU A 381 12.69 -10.87 29.91
N ASN A 382 13.87 -10.26 30.10
CA ASN A 382 14.01 -9.07 30.94
C ASN A 382 13.74 -7.79 30.15
N GLU A 383 13.97 -7.82 28.83
CA GLU A 383 13.65 -6.71 27.93
C GLU A 383 12.13 -6.48 27.81
N ILE A 384 11.34 -7.57 27.71
CA ILE A 384 9.88 -7.46 27.68
C ILE A 384 9.34 -6.93 29.01
N LYS A 385 9.89 -7.37 30.15
CA LYS A 385 9.47 -6.89 31.48
C LYS A 385 9.75 -5.42 31.67
N GLU A 386 10.93 -4.96 31.25
CA GLU A 386 11.31 -3.55 31.28
C GLU A 386 10.37 -2.69 30.41
N THR A 387 10.11 -3.14 29.18
CA THR A 387 9.21 -2.43 28.25
C THR A 387 7.77 -2.38 28.77
N LEU A 388 7.28 -3.48 29.35
CA LEU A 388 5.95 -3.55 29.97
C LEU A 388 5.87 -2.69 31.24
N TRP A 389 6.94 -2.60 32.01
CA TRP A 389 7.01 -1.71 33.17
C TRP A 389 6.86 -0.25 32.75
N GLN A 390 7.63 0.20 31.75
CA GLN A 390 7.55 1.56 31.19
C GLN A 390 6.17 1.85 30.61
N LEU A 391 5.56 0.86 29.95
CA LEU A 391 4.20 0.96 29.42
C LEU A 391 3.18 1.19 30.55
N THR A 392 3.18 0.34 31.59
CA THR A 392 2.19 0.42 32.68
C THR A 392 2.44 1.63 33.58
N SER A 393 3.70 2.03 33.77
CA SER A 393 4.06 3.24 34.52
C SER A 393 3.80 4.53 33.74
N CYS A 394 3.45 4.44 32.45
CA CYS A 394 3.26 5.58 31.56
C CYS A 394 4.50 6.48 31.46
N GLN A 395 5.68 5.86 31.45
CA GLN A 395 6.98 6.53 31.34
C GLN A 395 7.64 6.23 30.00
N ILE A 396 8.60 7.08 29.62
CA ILE A 396 9.51 6.83 28.49
C ILE A 396 10.80 6.20 29.01
N SER A 397 11.31 6.72 30.13
CA SER A 397 12.44 6.19 30.90
C SER A 397 12.11 6.21 32.40
N HIS A 398 12.84 5.48 33.24
CA HIS A 398 12.62 5.45 34.70
C HIS A 398 12.66 6.84 35.36
N GLU A 399 13.42 7.77 34.80
CA GLU A 399 13.57 9.14 35.30
C GLU A 399 12.48 10.10 34.77
N SER A 400 11.76 9.70 33.70
CA SER A 400 10.74 10.54 33.08
C SER A 400 9.47 10.64 33.94
N LYS A 401 8.77 11.77 33.87
CA LYS A 401 7.47 11.94 34.52
C LYS A 401 6.41 11.03 33.88
N ARG A 402 5.44 10.55 34.68
CA ARG A 402 4.28 9.83 34.17
C ARG A 402 3.46 10.73 33.24
N LYS A 403 3.17 10.26 32.03
CA LYS A 403 2.29 10.94 31.07
C LYS A 403 1.21 9.97 30.61
N PHE A 404 0.03 10.08 31.22
CA PHE A 404 -1.08 9.22 30.87
C PHE A 404 -1.84 9.71 29.64
N ASN A 405 -1.99 8.84 28.64
CA ASN A 405 -2.81 9.05 27.46
C ASN A 405 -3.23 7.69 26.88
N PHE A 406 -4.53 7.42 26.82
CA PHE A 406 -5.04 6.13 26.34
C PHE A 406 -4.62 5.82 24.91
N SER A 407 -4.63 6.80 23.99
CA SER A 407 -4.21 6.60 22.60
C SER A 407 -2.74 6.19 22.52
N VAL A 408 -1.88 6.85 23.29
CA VAL A 408 -0.44 6.54 23.35
C VAL A 408 -0.21 5.14 23.91
N ILE A 409 -0.93 4.77 24.98
CA ILE A 409 -0.85 3.43 25.58
C ILE A 409 -1.32 2.36 24.60
N THR A 410 -2.42 2.59 23.88
CA THR A 410 -2.89 1.70 22.81
C THR A 410 -1.82 1.54 21.74
N HIS A 411 -1.25 2.62 21.22
CA HIS A 411 -0.21 2.54 20.19
C HIS A 411 1.00 1.74 20.70
N ARG A 412 1.52 2.05 21.90
CA ARG A 412 2.62 1.30 22.50
C ARG A 412 2.29 -0.19 22.67
N ALA A 413 1.09 -0.51 23.15
CA ALA A 413 0.64 -1.90 23.30
C ALA A 413 0.60 -2.65 21.97
N LEU A 414 0.13 -2.01 20.89
CA LEU A 414 0.11 -2.60 19.54
C LEU A 414 1.52 -2.79 18.96
N GLY A 415 2.41 -1.82 19.15
CA GLY A 415 3.81 -1.96 18.77
C GLY A 415 4.48 -3.14 19.47
N ILE A 416 4.20 -3.33 20.76
CA ILE A 416 4.71 -4.47 21.53
C ILE A 416 4.05 -5.79 21.06
N LEU A 417 2.75 -5.80 20.77
CA LEU A 417 2.03 -6.97 20.24
C LEU A 417 2.57 -7.43 18.87
N SER A 418 3.11 -6.52 18.06
CA SER A 418 3.80 -6.91 16.82
C SER A 418 5.11 -7.68 17.07
N SER A 419 5.72 -7.48 18.24
CA SER A 419 7.02 -8.04 18.59
C SER A 419 6.91 -9.35 19.39
N TRP A 420 5.84 -9.51 20.16
CA TRP A 420 5.65 -10.60 21.13
C TRP A 420 4.24 -11.17 21.05
N SER A 421 4.10 -12.46 21.33
CA SER A 421 2.77 -13.09 21.36
C SER A 421 1.94 -12.60 22.54
N LEU A 422 0.61 -12.60 22.38
CA LEU A 422 -0.33 -12.29 23.46
C LEU A 422 -0.06 -13.13 24.72
N PHE A 423 0.27 -14.41 24.55
CA PHE A 423 0.57 -15.33 25.65
C PHE A 423 1.79 -14.88 26.47
N GLU A 424 2.90 -14.54 25.81
CA GLU A 424 4.12 -14.06 26.47
C GLU A 424 3.87 -12.72 27.20
N LEU A 425 3.08 -11.84 26.59
CA LEU A 425 2.73 -10.55 27.20
C LEU A 425 1.91 -10.72 28.49
N LEU A 426 0.92 -11.62 28.48
CA LEU A 426 0.09 -11.89 29.66
C LEU A 426 0.90 -12.51 30.80
N ILE A 427 1.81 -13.46 30.52
CA ILE A 427 2.69 -14.06 31.53
C ILE A 427 3.55 -12.99 32.19
N ASN A 428 4.19 -12.14 31.39
CA ASN A 428 5.09 -11.13 31.91
C ASN A 428 4.33 -10.04 32.68
N LEU A 429 3.17 -9.59 32.20
CA LEU A 429 2.29 -8.66 32.92
C LEU A 429 1.85 -9.23 34.27
N ARG A 430 1.41 -10.50 34.31
CA ARG A 430 1.05 -11.19 35.55
C ARG A 430 2.21 -11.24 36.53
N SER A 431 3.42 -11.53 36.05
CA SER A 431 4.62 -11.58 36.90
C SER A 431 4.97 -10.23 37.54
N LEU A 432 4.69 -9.13 36.85
CA LEU A 432 4.95 -7.77 37.32
C LEU A 432 3.82 -7.22 38.20
N TYR A 433 2.60 -7.74 38.05
CA TYR A 433 1.39 -7.22 38.67
C TYR A 433 1.48 -6.98 40.20
N PRO A 434 2.08 -7.88 41.01
CA PRO A 434 2.21 -7.66 42.45
C PRO A 434 3.08 -6.44 42.82
N PHE A 435 3.99 -6.03 41.95
CA PHE A 435 4.90 -4.90 42.18
C PHE A 435 4.29 -3.56 41.76
N PHE A 436 3.22 -3.57 40.97
CA PHE A 436 2.56 -2.36 40.49
C PHE A 436 1.85 -1.59 41.60
N ASP A 437 1.88 -0.26 41.48
CA ASP A 437 0.96 0.59 42.23
C ASP A 437 -0.48 0.54 41.66
N LYS A 438 -1.41 1.22 42.33
CA LYS A 438 -2.83 1.23 41.94
C LYS A 438 -3.04 1.69 40.49
N ASP A 439 -2.33 2.73 40.06
CA ASP A 439 -2.50 3.29 38.72
C ASP A 439 -1.90 2.35 37.66
N GLN A 440 -0.71 1.80 37.89
CA GLN A 440 -0.09 0.80 37.01
C GLN A 440 -0.99 -0.43 36.83
N LYS A 441 -1.67 -0.87 37.89
CA LYS A 441 -2.66 -1.96 37.81
C LYS A 441 -3.85 -1.60 36.92
N ILE A 442 -4.36 -0.37 37.01
CA ILE A 442 -5.42 0.13 36.13
C ILE A 442 -4.94 0.16 34.66
N VAL A 443 -3.74 0.69 34.42
CA VAL A 443 -3.13 0.73 33.08
C VAL A 443 -2.88 -0.67 32.54
N ALA A 444 -2.39 -1.60 33.36
CA ALA A 444 -2.16 -2.99 32.97
C ALA A 444 -3.45 -3.66 32.49
N ASN A 445 -4.56 -3.45 33.21
CA ASN A 445 -5.87 -3.98 32.79
C ASN A 445 -6.37 -3.33 31.49
N PHE A 446 -6.12 -2.02 31.28
CA PHE A 446 -6.39 -1.39 29.99
C PHE A 446 -5.54 -1.98 28.85
N VAL A 447 -4.24 -2.16 29.07
CA VAL A 447 -3.34 -2.79 28.10
C VAL A 447 -3.84 -4.19 27.76
N VAL A 448 -4.19 -5.01 28.74
CA VAL A 448 -4.76 -6.35 28.51
C VAL A 448 -6.02 -6.27 27.65
N LEU A 449 -6.94 -5.34 27.94
CA LEU A 449 -8.13 -5.14 27.11
C LEU A 449 -7.76 -4.83 25.64
N GLN A 450 -6.81 -3.92 25.41
CA GLN A 450 -6.36 -3.58 24.05
C GLN A 450 -5.72 -4.78 23.35
N LEU A 451 -4.84 -5.50 24.04
CA LEU A 451 -4.17 -6.68 23.50
C LEU A 451 -5.17 -7.78 23.13
N LEU A 452 -6.18 -8.04 23.97
CA LEU A 452 -7.22 -9.03 23.69
C LEU A 452 -8.05 -8.64 22.46
N TYR A 453 -8.51 -7.38 22.42
CA TYR A 453 -9.35 -6.88 21.35
C TYR A 453 -8.63 -6.92 20.00
N TYR A 454 -7.42 -6.36 19.92
CA TYR A 454 -6.70 -6.27 18.65
C TYR A 454 -6.03 -7.57 18.22
N ASN A 455 -5.63 -8.45 19.16
CA ASN A 455 -5.15 -9.78 18.78
C ASN A 455 -6.25 -10.62 18.10
N ALA A 456 -7.51 -10.48 18.54
CA ALA A 456 -8.65 -11.15 17.91
C ALA A 456 -8.95 -10.61 16.50
N ILE A 457 -8.58 -9.36 16.21
CA ILE A 457 -8.68 -8.76 14.87
C ILE A 457 -7.49 -9.15 13.99
N ASP A 458 -6.27 -9.23 14.55
CA ASP A 458 -5.06 -9.59 13.81
C ASP A 458 -5.12 -11.03 13.26
N SER A 459 -5.54 -11.98 14.11
CA SER A 459 -5.67 -13.38 13.74
C SER A 459 -7.00 -13.96 14.19
N VAL A 460 -7.85 -14.28 13.21
CA VAL A 460 -9.11 -15.01 13.43
C VAL A 460 -8.86 -16.45 13.91
N LYS A 461 -7.62 -16.98 13.77
CA LYS A 461 -7.18 -18.27 14.34
C LYS A 461 -6.13 -18.05 15.44
N PRO A 462 -6.50 -17.60 16.65
CA PRO A 462 -5.57 -17.48 17.76
C PRO A 462 -5.01 -18.86 18.15
N LYS A 463 -3.70 -18.93 18.37
CA LYS A 463 -3.05 -20.11 18.98
C LYS A 463 -3.48 -20.21 20.44
N ALA A 464 -3.80 -21.42 20.91
CA ALA A 464 -4.39 -21.66 22.23
C ALA A 464 -3.45 -21.33 23.42
N ASN A 465 -4.09 -21.00 24.56
CA ASN A 465 -3.61 -20.84 25.94
C ASN A 465 -3.55 -19.41 26.56
N SER A 466 -4.24 -18.41 26.03
CA SER A 466 -4.38 -17.11 26.73
C SER A 466 -5.45 -17.10 27.85
N THR A 467 -6.47 -17.98 27.78
CA THR A 467 -7.59 -18.00 28.75
C THR A 467 -7.14 -18.28 30.18
N ILE A 468 -6.20 -19.21 30.39
CA ILE A 468 -5.65 -19.52 31.72
C ILE A 468 -4.96 -18.29 32.31
N GLU A 469 -4.15 -17.59 31.51
CA GLU A 469 -3.43 -16.40 31.97
C GLU A 469 -4.38 -15.25 32.30
N ILE A 470 -5.48 -15.09 31.54
CA ILE A 470 -6.54 -14.13 31.85
C ILE A 470 -7.20 -14.47 33.18
N LEU A 471 -7.57 -15.74 33.41
CA LEU A 471 -8.18 -16.19 34.67
C LEU A 471 -7.25 -15.92 35.86
N LEU A 472 -5.95 -16.22 35.73
CA LEU A 472 -4.97 -15.96 36.79
C LEU A 472 -4.79 -14.45 37.05
N LEU A 473 -4.81 -13.61 36.02
CA LEU A 473 -4.80 -12.16 36.18
C LEU A 473 -6.07 -11.65 36.88
N THR A 474 -7.24 -12.21 36.54
CA THR A 474 -8.51 -11.83 37.19
C THR A 474 -8.50 -12.15 38.68
N GLN A 475 -7.85 -13.24 39.10
CA GLN A 475 -7.68 -13.55 40.53
C GLN A 475 -6.86 -12.47 41.24
N LEU A 476 -5.75 -12.02 40.63
CA LEU A 476 -4.92 -10.94 41.18
C LEU A 476 -5.65 -9.60 41.26
N ASN A 477 -6.60 -9.33 40.34
CA ASN A 477 -7.41 -8.11 40.39
C ASN A 477 -8.30 -8.05 41.65
N VAL A 478 -8.84 -9.18 42.10
CA VAL A 478 -9.82 -9.23 43.20
C VAL A 478 -9.16 -9.17 44.58
N ASP A 479 -7.88 -9.51 44.66
CA ASP A 479 -7.11 -9.48 45.90
C ASP A 479 -7.23 -8.10 46.60
N GLU A 480 -7.54 -8.10 47.89
CA GLU A 480 -7.79 -6.87 48.67
C GLU A 480 -6.49 -6.16 49.06
N GLU A 481 -5.39 -6.89 49.24
CA GLU A 481 -4.09 -6.35 49.65
C GLU A 481 -3.20 -6.03 48.44
N MET A 482 -3.11 -6.98 47.51
CA MET A 482 -2.21 -6.95 46.36
C MET A 482 -2.91 -6.61 45.05
N GLY A 483 -4.24 -6.48 45.04
CA GLY A 483 -5.05 -6.24 43.84
C GLY A 483 -5.70 -4.87 43.78
N LEU A 484 -6.95 -4.82 43.29
CA LEU A 484 -7.82 -3.65 43.18
C LEU A 484 -9.15 -3.85 43.94
N GLY A 485 -9.33 -4.96 44.66
CA GLY A 485 -10.54 -5.25 45.45
C GLY A 485 -11.83 -5.22 44.62
N THR A 486 -12.80 -4.39 45.04
CA THR A 486 -14.11 -4.25 44.37
C THR A 486 -13.99 -3.72 42.95
N LEU A 487 -13.12 -2.73 42.71
CA LEU A 487 -12.83 -2.22 41.37
C LEU A 487 -12.28 -3.33 40.46
N GLY A 488 -11.45 -4.21 41.01
CA GLY A 488 -10.95 -5.39 40.31
C GLY A 488 -12.06 -6.33 39.86
N LYS A 489 -13.10 -6.55 40.69
CA LYS A 489 -14.28 -7.36 40.32
C LYS A 489 -15.04 -6.75 39.13
N ASP A 490 -15.22 -5.43 39.11
CA ASP A 490 -15.91 -4.74 38.02
C ASP A 490 -15.09 -4.73 36.71
N ILE A 491 -13.77 -4.55 36.81
CA ILE A 491 -12.82 -4.69 35.69
C ILE A 491 -12.88 -6.10 35.13
N ASN A 492 -12.82 -7.13 35.98
CA ASN A 492 -12.89 -8.52 35.55
C ASN A 492 -14.16 -8.85 34.79
N ARG A 493 -15.31 -8.34 35.24
CA ARG A 493 -16.59 -8.54 34.54
C ARG A 493 -16.53 -8.07 33.09
N HIS A 494 -15.86 -6.96 32.82
CA HIS A 494 -15.71 -6.43 31.47
C HIS A 494 -14.64 -7.18 30.67
N LEU A 495 -13.48 -7.47 31.27
CA LEU A 495 -12.40 -8.22 30.60
C LEU A 495 -12.86 -9.61 30.15
N ILE A 496 -13.58 -10.34 31.01
CA ILE A 496 -14.12 -11.67 30.70
C ILE A 496 -15.14 -11.55 29.55
N LYS A 497 -16.10 -10.63 29.63
CA LYS A 497 -17.10 -10.44 28.57
C LYS A 497 -16.48 -10.05 27.23
N VAL A 498 -15.46 -9.19 27.22
CA VAL A 498 -14.73 -8.84 26.00
C VAL A 498 -13.95 -10.03 25.47
N HIS A 499 -13.27 -10.79 26.35
CA HIS A 499 -12.60 -12.02 25.96
C HIS A 499 -13.58 -13.02 25.33
N ASP A 500 -14.75 -13.22 25.91
CA ASP A 500 -15.77 -14.15 25.42
C ASP A 500 -16.27 -13.73 24.03
N LEU A 501 -16.63 -12.46 23.85
CA LEU A 501 -17.03 -11.91 22.55
C LEU A 501 -15.93 -12.04 21.49
N CYS A 502 -14.69 -11.67 21.83
CA CYS A 502 -13.54 -11.81 20.94
C CYS A 502 -13.23 -13.28 20.62
N SER A 503 -13.43 -14.19 21.57
CA SER A 503 -13.30 -15.64 21.35
C SER A 503 -14.42 -16.19 20.47
N GLY A 504 -15.53 -15.45 20.33
CA GLY A 504 -16.66 -15.77 19.46
C GLY A 504 -16.26 -15.97 17.99
N TYR A 505 -15.23 -15.26 17.50
CA TYR A 505 -14.72 -15.44 16.13
C TYR A 505 -14.24 -16.87 15.84
N VAL A 506 -13.84 -17.60 16.89
CA VAL A 506 -13.36 -18.99 16.80
C VAL A 506 -14.42 -19.97 17.30
N LYS A 507 -15.12 -19.62 18.37
CA LYS A 507 -16.03 -20.55 19.08
C LYS A 507 -17.41 -20.66 18.41
N LEU A 508 -17.86 -19.61 17.72
CA LEU A 508 -19.16 -19.60 17.05
C LEU A 508 -19.06 -20.34 15.70
N PRO A 509 -19.80 -21.45 15.49
CA PRO A 509 -19.71 -22.25 14.28
C PRO A 509 -19.95 -21.44 13.02
N LEU A 510 -20.95 -20.55 13.01
CA LEU A 510 -21.28 -19.73 11.84
C LEU A 510 -20.09 -18.90 11.34
N LEU A 511 -19.42 -18.15 12.22
CA LEU A 511 -18.27 -17.30 11.86
C LEU A 511 -17.07 -18.14 11.45
N ARG A 512 -16.72 -19.14 12.26
CA ARG A 512 -15.54 -19.98 12.01
C ARG A 512 -15.70 -20.80 10.73
N ASN A 513 -16.85 -21.42 10.52
CA ASN A 513 -17.13 -22.22 9.33
C ASN A 513 -17.17 -21.33 8.09
N TYR A 514 -17.78 -20.14 8.15
CA TYR A 514 -17.73 -19.18 7.06
C TYR A 514 -16.29 -18.77 6.71
N TYR A 515 -15.47 -18.44 7.71
CA TYR A 515 -14.06 -18.10 7.50
C TYR A 515 -13.31 -19.23 6.80
N ILE A 516 -13.44 -20.47 7.28
CA ILE A 516 -12.81 -21.65 6.67
C ILE A 516 -13.30 -21.85 5.23
N LEU A 517 -14.60 -21.72 4.97
CA LEU A 517 -15.18 -21.89 3.64
C LEU A 517 -14.72 -20.80 2.66
N ASN A 518 -14.73 -19.53 3.09
CA ASN A 518 -14.29 -18.37 2.31
C ASN A 518 -12.79 -18.44 1.99
N GLN A 519 -11.98 -19.09 2.82
CA GLN A 519 -10.58 -19.39 2.49
C GLN A 519 -10.46 -20.59 1.53
N SER A 520 -11.23 -21.66 1.77
CA SER A 520 -11.15 -22.90 0.99
C SER A 520 -11.51 -22.72 -0.49
N ILE A 521 -12.42 -21.78 -0.82
CA ILE A 521 -12.85 -21.51 -2.20
C ILE A 521 -11.74 -20.93 -3.09
N ASN A 522 -10.70 -20.35 -2.48
CA ASN A 522 -9.58 -19.71 -3.17
C ASN A 522 -8.34 -20.60 -3.26
N LEU A 523 -8.45 -21.88 -2.88
CA LEU A 523 -7.33 -22.81 -2.98
C LEU A 523 -6.84 -22.91 -4.44
N PRO A 524 -5.50 -22.92 -4.67
CA PRO A 524 -4.92 -22.90 -6.01
C PRO A 524 -5.47 -23.97 -6.96
N ASP A 525 -5.72 -25.17 -6.45
CA ASP A 525 -6.22 -26.30 -7.25
C ASP A 525 -7.64 -26.09 -7.79
N LEU A 526 -8.47 -25.33 -7.06
CA LEU A 526 -9.81 -24.97 -7.49
C LEU A 526 -9.77 -23.82 -8.50
N VAL A 527 -8.96 -22.80 -8.21
CA VAL A 527 -8.88 -21.57 -9.00
C VAL A 527 -8.19 -21.80 -10.35
N LYS A 528 -7.24 -22.74 -10.45
CA LYS A 528 -6.50 -23.06 -11.69
C LYS A 528 -7.39 -23.48 -12.88
N ARG A 529 -8.60 -23.99 -12.61
CA ARG A 529 -9.54 -24.45 -13.65
C ARG A 529 -10.53 -23.37 -14.10
N HIS A 530 -10.48 -22.19 -13.49
CA HIS A 530 -11.29 -21.06 -13.89
C HIS A 530 -10.89 -20.55 -15.28
N THR A 531 -11.70 -19.62 -15.80
CA THR A 531 -11.33 -18.89 -17.00
C THR A 531 -10.00 -18.16 -16.79
N SER A 532 -9.14 -18.19 -17.81
CA SER A 532 -7.82 -17.57 -17.69
C SER A 532 -7.92 -16.05 -17.62
N PHE A 533 -7.33 -15.44 -16.60
CA PHE A 533 -7.21 -14.00 -16.44
C PHE A 533 -6.60 -13.35 -17.68
N ASP A 534 -5.53 -13.95 -18.21
CA ASP A 534 -4.85 -13.46 -19.41
C ASP A 534 -5.78 -13.41 -20.63
N ARG A 535 -6.67 -14.40 -20.75
CA ARG A 535 -7.67 -14.48 -21.82
C ARG A 535 -8.74 -13.41 -21.67
N ILE A 536 -9.17 -13.09 -20.44
CA ILE A 536 -10.12 -12.00 -20.18
C ILE A 536 -9.51 -10.64 -20.54
N VAL A 537 -8.24 -10.41 -20.17
CA VAL A 537 -7.51 -9.20 -20.57
C VAL A 537 -7.39 -9.09 -22.10
N ASP A 538 -7.06 -10.19 -22.79
CA ASP A 538 -7.00 -10.20 -24.26
C ASP A 538 -8.36 -9.94 -24.91
N GLN A 539 -9.45 -10.48 -24.34
CA GLN A 539 -10.82 -10.16 -24.79
C GLN A 539 -11.14 -8.67 -24.60
N ALA A 540 -10.80 -8.08 -23.46
CA ALA A 540 -11.00 -6.65 -23.20
C ALA A 540 -10.20 -5.76 -24.18
N LEU A 541 -9.00 -6.20 -24.57
CA LEU A 541 -8.13 -5.48 -25.51
C LEU A 541 -8.59 -5.60 -26.97
N THR A 542 -9.29 -6.67 -27.34
CA THR A 542 -9.86 -6.84 -28.70
C THR A 542 -11.19 -6.13 -28.89
N LYS A 543 -11.94 -5.90 -27.81
CA LYS A 543 -13.21 -5.17 -27.82
C LYS A 543 -13.02 -3.65 -27.80
N SER A 544 -14.00 -2.93 -28.33
CA SER A 544 -14.14 -1.49 -28.18
C SER A 544 -14.66 -1.13 -26.78
N ARG A 545 -14.34 0.08 -26.29
CA ARG A 545 -14.80 0.63 -25.00
C ARG A 545 -16.26 0.36 -24.64
N ALA A 546 -17.20 0.60 -25.55
CA ALA A 546 -18.64 0.40 -25.29
C ALA A 546 -19.07 -1.07 -25.06
N LYS A 547 -18.21 -2.05 -25.39
CA LYS A 547 -18.57 -3.49 -25.39
C LYS A 547 -17.82 -4.30 -24.33
N ARG A 548 -16.95 -3.70 -23.53
CA ARG A 548 -16.03 -4.40 -22.62
C ARG A 548 -16.28 -4.18 -21.13
N THR A 549 -17.44 -3.62 -20.77
CA THR A 549 -17.80 -3.28 -19.40
C THR A 549 -17.72 -4.48 -18.46
N GLU A 550 -18.14 -5.67 -18.91
CA GLU A 550 -18.09 -6.87 -18.06
C GLU A 550 -16.64 -7.32 -17.81
N GLU A 551 -15.79 -7.35 -18.83
CA GLU A 551 -14.38 -7.70 -18.63
C GLU A 551 -13.66 -6.72 -17.71
N VAL A 552 -13.93 -5.41 -17.86
CA VAL A 552 -13.38 -4.38 -16.94
C VAL A 552 -13.82 -4.66 -15.51
N ARG A 553 -15.10 -4.99 -15.30
CA ARG A 553 -15.64 -5.28 -13.97
C ARG A 553 -14.96 -6.50 -13.35
N ILE A 554 -14.80 -7.58 -14.13
CA ILE A 554 -14.11 -8.79 -13.68
C ILE A 554 -12.66 -8.46 -13.32
N ILE A 555 -11.90 -7.80 -14.20
CA ILE A 555 -10.49 -7.47 -13.95
C ILE A 555 -10.35 -6.62 -12.67
N ALA A 556 -11.16 -5.57 -12.51
CA ALA A 556 -11.12 -4.72 -11.32
C ALA A 556 -11.51 -5.49 -10.05
N HIS A 557 -12.47 -6.42 -10.14
CA HIS A 557 -12.85 -7.30 -9.05
C HIS A 557 -11.69 -8.21 -8.62
N GLU A 558 -11.03 -8.90 -9.55
CA GLU A 558 -9.88 -9.78 -9.25
C GLU A 558 -8.75 -9.01 -8.54
N LEU A 559 -8.46 -7.79 -8.99
CA LEU A 559 -7.46 -6.92 -8.36
C LEU A 559 -7.88 -6.52 -6.94
N ARG A 560 -9.13 -6.09 -6.73
CA ARG A 560 -9.64 -5.74 -5.39
C ARG A 560 -9.61 -6.94 -4.45
N MET A 561 -10.02 -8.12 -4.92
CA MET A 561 -10.01 -9.36 -4.13
C MET A 561 -8.59 -9.72 -3.69
N LEU A 562 -7.58 -9.48 -4.53
CA LEU A 562 -6.18 -9.69 -4.15
C LEU A 562 -5.76 -8.78 -2.98
N THR A 563 -6.17 -7.51 -2.98
CA THR A 563 -5.89 -6.58 -1.89
C THR A 563 -6.63 -6.95 -0.60
N ILE A 564 -7.91 -7.27 -0.69
CA ILE A 564 -8.72 -7.72 0.46
C ILE A 564 -8.11 -9.00 1.05
N TYR A 565 -7.81 -9.98 0.21
CA TYR A 565 -7.19 -11.23 0.62
C TYR A 565 -5.85 -10.99 1.34
N PHE A 566 -5.00 -10.12 0.81
CA PHE A 566 -3.73 -9.75 1.47
C PHE A 566 -3.94 -9.21 2.89
N TYR A 567 -4.82 -8.22 3.07
CA TYR A 567 -5.03 -7.61 4.39
C TYR A 567 -5.73 -8.57 5.38
N GLN A 568 -6.58 -9.49 4.90
CA GLN A 568 -7.13 -10.57 5.74
C GLN A 568 -6.01 -11.49 6.27
N GLN A 569 -5.01 -11.83 5.45
CA GLN A 569 -3.96 -12.79 5.82
C GLN A 569 -2.77 -12.18 6.58
N VAL A 570 -2.38 -10.95 6.26
CA VAL A 570 -1.17 -10.33 6.83
C VAL A 570 -1.30 -10.12 8.34
N SER A 571 -0.29 -10.55 9.12
CA SER A 571 -0.24 -10.25 10.56
C SER A 571 0.57 -8.97 10.81
N ILE A 572 0.19 -8.22 11.85
CA ILE A 572 0.99 -7.07 12.32
C ILE A 572 2.43 -7.46 12.69
N SER A 573 2.67 -8.73 13.04
CA SER A 573 4.01 -9.26 13.33
C SER A 573 4.94 -9.28 12.11
N GLU A 574 4.39 -9.38 10.89
CA GLU A 574 5.18 -9.28 9.65
C GLU A 574 5.74 -7.88 9.44
N PHE A 575 5.13 -6.87 10.07
CA PHE A 575 5.60 -5.50 9.98
C PHE A 575 6.71 -5.17 10.99
N HIS A 576 6.91 -6.02 11.99
CA HIS A 576 7.89 -5.79 13.04
C HIS A 576 9.32 -5.74 12.48
N ASN A 577 10.13 -4.78 12.94
CA ASN A 577 11.56 -4.67 12.64
C ASN A 577 11.88 -4.86 11.14
N LYS A 578 11.03 -4.28 10.28
CA LYS A 578 11.16 -4.32 8.81
C LYS A 578 11.42 -5.73 8.29
N ASN A 579 10.71 -6.74 8.82
CA ASN A 579 10.96 -8.15 8.49
C ASN A 579 10.98 -8.44 6.98
N TRP A 580 10.28 -7.64 6.17
CA TRP A 580 10.28 -7.72 4.71
C TRP A 580 11.62 -7.33 4.03
N GLU A 581 12.54 -6.66 4.72
CA GLU A 581 13.87 -6.26 4.20
C GLU A 581 14.97 -7.27 4.54
N LYS A 582 14.72 -8.18 5.48
CA LYS A 582 15.71 -9.14 5.97
C LYS A 582 16.04 -10.17 4.90
N MET A 583 17.33 -10.37 4.62
CA MET A 583 17.75 -11.43 3.69
C MET A 583 17.46 -12.81 4.28
N ASP A 584 17.05 -13.75 3.41
CA ASP A 584 16.83 -15.14 3.79
C ASP A 584 18.18 -15.83 4.00
N ALA A 585 18.56 -15.98 5.28
CA ALA A 585 19.80 -16.62 5.69
C ALA A 585 19.50 -17.94 6.43
N CYS A 586 20.42 -18.90 6.34
CA CYS A 586 20.34 -20.12 7.14
C CYS A 586 20.90 -19.78 8.53
N PRO A 587 20.16 -19.96 9.64
CA PRO A 587 20.62 -19.58 10.97
C PRO A 587 21.88 -20.33 11.43
N ASN A 588 22.15 -21.49 10.81
CA ASN A 588 23.31 -22.31 11.11
C ASN A 588 24.48 -22.06 10.14
N SER A 589 24.38 -21.07 9.23
CA SER A 589 25.46 -20.79 8.26
C SER A 589 26.78 -20.36 8.91
N GLU A 590 26.72 -19.90 10.16
CA GLU A 590 27.88 -19.46 10.95
C GLU A 590 28.43 -20.58 11.86
N GLU A 591 27.77 -21.74 11.96
CA GLU A 591 28.26 -22.88 12.75
C GLU A 591 29.37 -23.65 12.00
N GLU A 592 30.52 -23.87 12.65
CA GLU A 592 31.63 -24.62 12.07
C GLU A 592 31.19 -26.04 11.68
N GLY A 593 31.23 -26.34 10.37
CA GLY A 593 30.87 -27.65 9.80
C GLY A 593 29.47 -27.73 9.18
N HIS A 594 28.66 -26.65 9.24
CA HIS A 594 27.37 -26.61 8.55
C HIS A 594 27.53 -26.26 7.06
N ALA A 595 27.13 -27.17 6.17
CA ALA A 595 27.01 -26.91 4.74
C ALA A 595 25.57 -26.50 4.40
N CYS A 596 25.36 -25.22 4.05
CA CYS A 596 24.05 -24.75 3.61
C CYS A 596 23.64 -25.42 2.29
N ASP A 597 22.66 -26.31 2.35
CA ASP A 597 22.04 -26.94 1.17
C ASP A 597 20.63 -26.37 0.90
N ASN A 598 19.96 -26.88 -0.14
CA ASN A 598 18.58 -26.48 -0.50
C ASN A 598 17.53 -26.90 0.55
N ASN A 599 17.90 -27.71 1.55
CA ASN A 599 17.02 -28.16 2.61
C ASN A 599 17.19 -27.35 3.91
N CYS A 600 18.18 -26.44 4.02
CA CYS A 600 18.29 -25.60 5.21
C CYS A 600 17.05 -24.70 5.36
N ALA A 601 16.46 -24.70 6.56
CA ALA A 601 15.43 -23.75 6.94
C ALA A 601 16.00 -22.34 6.95
N LYS A 602 15.57 -21.49 6.01
CA LYS A 602 16.01 -20.10 5.94
C LYS A 602 15.12 -19.22 6.82
N THR A 603 15.73 -18.39 7.63
CA THR A 603 15.05 -17.32 8.38
C THR A 603 15.32 -15.98 7.69
N GLY A 604 14.27 -15.23 7.40
CA GLY A 604 14.37 -13.95 6.68
C GLY A 604 13.01 -13.49 6.18
N LYS A 605 12.98 -12.60 5.18
CA LYS A 605 11.73 -12.03 4.66
C LYS A 605 10.71 -13.08 4.21
N SER A 606 11.15 -14.22 3.67
CA SER A 606 10.25 -15.28 3.18
C SER A 606 9.50 -16.01 4.31
N THR A 607 10.06 -16.03 5.52
CA THR A 607 9.47 -16.70 6.69
C THR A 607 8.90 -15.72 7.71
N LEU A 608 9.50 -14.53 7.83
CA LEU A 608 9.10 -13.49 8.80
C LEU A 608 8.04 -12.53 8.25
N ALA A 609 7.97 -12.34 6.93
CA ALA A 609 7.00 -11.44 6.29
C ALA A 609 6.49 -12.00 4.93
N PRO A 610 6.01 -13.26 4.90
CA PRO A 610 5.65 -13.95 3.65
C PRO A 610 4.61 -13.20 2.83
N HIS A 611 3.56 -12.66 3.46
CA HIS A 611 2.46 -12.01 2.74
C HIS A 611 2.89 -10.63 2.22
N ILE A 612 3.67 -9.86 2.99
CA ILE A 612 4.20 -8.56 2.56
C ILE A 612 5.10 -8.73 1.33
N VAL A 613 5.95 -9.76 1.33
CA VAL A 613 6.84 -10.09 0.20
C VAL A 613 6.03 -10.51 -1.02
N GLU A 614 5.10 -11.46 -0.87
CA GLU A 614 4.25 -11.95 -1.97
C GLU A 614 3.44 -10.80 -2.61
N PHE A 615 2.82 -9.95 -1.80
CA PHE A 615 2.02 -8.84 -2.30
C PHE A 615 2.87 -7.76 -2.99
N THR A 616 4.08 -7.48 -2.47
CA THR A 616 5.05 -6.59 -3.14
C THR A 616 5.52 -7.17 -4.48
N GLU A 617 5.78 -8.48 -4.54
CA GLU A 617 6.15 -9.15 -5.79
C GLU A 617 5.01 -9.10 -6.81
N ASN A 618 3.77 -9.34 -6.37
CA ASN A 618 2.57 -9.27 -7.20
C ASN A 618 2.36 -7.86 -7.79
N PHE A 619 2.63 -6.79 -7.01
CA PHE A 619 2.60 -5.42 -7.52
C PHE A 619 3.55 -5.24 -8.72
N ASN A 620 4.79 -5.71 -8.59
CA ASN A 620 5.80 -5.61 -9.64
C ASN A 620 5.45 -6.47 -10.86
N LYS A 621 4.95 -7.69 -10.64
CA LYS A 621 4.47 -8.59 -11.69
C LYS A 621 3.35 -7.96 -12.49
N LEU A 622 2.36 -7.35 -11.84
CA LEU A 622 1.23 -6.69 -12.49
C LEU A 622 1.66 -5.49 -13.33
N SER A 623 2.54 -4.63 -12.78
CA SER A 623 3.09 -3.51 -13.53
C SER A 623 3.83 -3.98 -14.80
N ASN A 624 4.72 -4.97 -14.66
CA ASN A 624 5.44 -5.58 -15.77
C ASN A 624 4.47 -6.21 -16.80
N TYR A 625 3.50 -6.98 -16.34
CA TYR A 625 2.50 -7.65 -17.18
C TYR A 625 1.72 -6.68 -18.07
N PHE A 626 1.15 -5.62 -17.48
CA PHE A 626 0.38 -4.65 -18.26
C PHE A 626 1.25 -3.83 -19.21
N ILE A 627 2.48 -3.46 -18.80
CA ILE A 627 3.45 -2.80 -19.71
C ILE A 627 3.73 -3.69 -20.92
N VAL A 628 4.02 -4.97 -20.69
CA VAL A 628 4.29 -5.96 -21.74
C VAL A 628 3.07 -6.14 -22.65
N LYS A 629 1.86 -6.23 -22.09
CA LYS A 629 0.61 -6.32 -22.84
C LYS A 629 0.34 -5.09 -23.70
N ILE A 630 0.57 -3.89 -23.18
CA ILE A 630 0.41 -2.63 -23.95
C ILE A 630 1.44 -2.58 -25.08
N LEU A 631 2.70 -2.90 -24.77
CA LEU A 631 3.75 -2.94 -25.78
C LEU A 631 3.46 -4.02 -26.83
N SER A 632 2.79 -5.13 -26.53
CA SER A 632 2.46 -6.15 -27.55
C SER A 632 1.34 -5.71 -28.50
N GLN A 633 0.48 -4.76 -28.13
CA GLN A 633 -0.67 -4.32 -28.94
C GLN A 633 -0.28 -3.67 -30.28
N PRO A 634 -1.02 -3.87 -31.38
CA PRO A 634 -0.74 -3.17 -32.63
C PRO A 634 -0.87 -1.64 -32.45
N LYS A 635 -0.15 -0.84 -33.26
CA LYS A 635 -0.06 0.63 -33.08
C LYS A 635 -1.43 1.32 -32.96
N LYS A 636 -2.44 0.84 -33.68
CA LYS A 636 -3.81 1.38 -33.65
C LYS A 636 -4.58 1.05 -32.36
N ASN A 637 -4.16 0.02 -31.61
CA ASN A 637 -4.85 -0.47 -30.42
C ASN A 637 -4.17 -0.06 -29.10
N ILE A 638 -3.02 0.62 -29.15
CA ILE A 638 -2.32 1.09 -27.93
C ILE A 638 -3.21 2.06 -27.14
N ILE A 639 -3.90 2.99 -27.82
CA ILE A 639 -4.83 3.93 -27.19
C ILE A 639 -5.98 3.17 -26.50
N ASN A 640 -6.55 2.15 -27.16
CA ASN A 640 -7.60 1.31 -26.58
C ASN A 640 -7.12 0.56 -25.31
N ALA A 641 -5.84 0.15 -25.27
CA ALA A 641 -5.23 -0.48 -24.11
C ALA A 641 -4.99 0.51 -22.95
N LEU A 642 -4.61 1.75 -23.24
CA LEU A 642 -4.51 2.79 -22.22
C LEU A 642 -5.88 3.19 -21.66
N GLN A 643 -6.90 3.28 -22.52
CA GLN A 643 -8.28 3.50 -22.11
C GLN A 643 -8.79 2.34 -21.23
N LEU A 644 -8.33 1.10 -21.48
CA LEU A 644 -8.69 -0.04 -20.64
C LEU A 644 -8.18 0.17 -19.20
N LEU A 645 -6.95 0.65 -19.03
CA LEU A 645 -6.41 0.96 -17.70
C LEU A 645 -7.20 2.06 -17.00
N ILE A 646 -7.66 3.09 -17.71
CA ILE A 646 -8.52 4.14 -17.14
C ILE A 646 -9.85 3.54 -16.67
N GLU A 647 -10.47 2.70 -17.49
CA GLU A 647 -11.74 2.03 -17.14
C GLU A 647 -11.59 1.11 -15.93
N ILE A 648 -10.47 0.39 -15.83
CA ILE A 648 -10.14 -0.42 -14.64
C ILE A 648 -9.94 0.51 -13.42
N ALA A 649 -9.22 1.62 -13.55
CA ALA A 649 -9.03 2.58 -12.46
C ALA A 649 -10.35 3.16 -11.94
N GLN A 650 -11.27 3.50 -12.85
CA GLN A 650 -12.63 3.94 -12.51
C GLN A 650 -13.41 2.85 -11.74
N ALA A 651 -13.28 1.59 -12.16
CA ALA A 651 -13.93 0.47 -11.50
C ALA A 651 -13.28 0.10 -10.14
N LEU A 652 -11.99 0.39 -9.94
CA LEU A 652 -11.27 0.16 -8.69
C LEU A 652 -11.58 1.21 -7.62
N CYS A 653 -11.77 2.48 -8.01
CA CYS A 653 -11.96 3.61 -7.10
C CYS A 653 -13.28 4.39 -7.34
N PRO A 654 -14.47 3.76 -7.25
CA PRO A 654 -15.74 4.48 -7.32
C PRO A 654 -15.99 5.21 -5.98
N LEU A 655 -15.71 6.51 -5.92
CA LEU A 655 -15.82 7.30 -4.68
C LEU A 655 -17.27 7.59 -4.22
N ASN A 656 -18.27 7.19 -5.00
CA ASN A 656 -19.67 7.52 -4.75
C ASN A 656 -20.51 6.40 -4.10
N ASP A 657 -20.07 5.14 -4.16
CA ASP A 657 -20.87 3.97 -3.75
C ASP A 657 -20.22 3.10 -2.64
N GLU A 658 -19.11 3.58 -2.04
CA GLU A 658 -18.31 2.90 -0.99
C GLU A 658 -18.14 1.37 -1.17
N LEU A 659 -17.57 0.97 -2.31
CA LEU A 659 -17.17 -0.41 -2.62
C LEU A 659 -15.65 -0.59 -2.50
N TYR A 660 -15.10 -0.37 -1.31
CA TYR A 660 -13.66 -0.55 -0.98
C TYR A 660 -12.71 -0.01 -2.07
N PRO A 661 -12.52 1.32 -2.18
CA PRO A 661 -11.63 1.91 -3.17
C PRO A 661 -10.21 1.35 -3.07
N ASP A 662 -9.70 0.76 -4.15
CA ASP A 662 -8.38 0.10 -4.17
C ASP A 662 -7.28 1.04 -4.67
N ILE A 663 -6.61 1.70 -3.73
CA ILE A 663 -5.52 2.63 -4.02
C ILE A 663 -4.22 1.88 -4.34
N ASN A 664 -4.06 0.64 -3.88
CA ASN A 664 -2.88 -0.16 -4.17
C ASN A 664 -2.77 -0.48 -5.67
N HIS A 665 -3.85 -0.94 -6.29
CA HIS A 665 -3.87 -1.20 -7.73
C HIS A 665 -4.03 0.07 -8.57
N LEU A 666 -4.60 1.15 -8.01
CA LEU A 666 -4.52 2.47 -8.64
C LEU A 666 -3.06 2.94 -8.80
N MET A 667 -2.21 2.68 -7.80
CA MET A 667 -0.77 2.94 -7.88
C MET A 667 -0.07 2.06 -8.92
N VAL A 668 -0.51 0.80 -9.12
CA VAL A 668 -0.02 -0.04 -10.23
C VAL A 668 -0.33 0.65 -11.56
N ILE A 669 -1.56 1.11 -11.76
CA ILE A 669 -1.99 1.80 -13.00
C ILE A 669 -1.19 3.09 -13.23
N SER A 670 -1.03 3.90 -12.19
CA SER A 670 -0.18 5.10 -12.23
C SER A 670 1.27 4.77 -12.61
N SER A 671 1.85 3.69 -12.06
CA SER A 671 3.20 3.26 -12.40
C SER A 671 3.37 2.90 -13.89
N ILE A 672 2.30 2.42 -14.54
CA ILE A 672 2.29 2.06 -15.96
C ILE A 672 2.23 3.32 -16.84
N PHE A 673 1.37 4.29 -16.49
CA PHE A 673 1.28 5.57 -17.22
C PHE A 673 2.60 6.36 -17.15
N ASN A 674 3.24 6.35 -15.98
CA ASN A 674 4.50 7.05 -15.74
C ASN A 674 5.74 6.26 -16.21
N ASN A 675 5.56 5.08 -16.80
CA ASN A 675 6.68 4.27 -17.29
C ASN A 675 7.35 4.90 -18.53
N VAL A 676 8.69 4.98 -18.53
CA VAL A 676 9.50 5.54 -19.61
C VAL A 676 9.26 4.84 -20.96
N ASN A 677 9.01 3.52 -20.93
CA ASN A 677 8.80 2.75 -22.15
C ASN A 677 7.45 3.03 -22.81
N ILE A 678 6.43 3.43 -22.03
CA ILE A 678 5.09 3.79 -22.50
C ILE A 678 5.05 5.26 -22.94
N SER A 679 5.52 6.18 -22.10
CA SER A 679 5.57 7.62 -22.40
C SER A 679 6.39 7.95 -23.66
N ARG A 680 7.35 7.09 -24.01
CA ARG A 680 8.05 7.24 -25.29
C ARG A 680 7.13 6.99 -26.50
N ILE A 681 6.31 5.94 -26.47
CA ILE A 681 5.56 5.48 -27.65
C ILE A 681 4.24 6.23 -27.85
N VAL A 682 3.68 6.83 -26.80
CA VAL A 682 2.43 7.57 -26.80
C VAL A 682 2.67 9.00 -26.32
N ASN A 683 2.10 9.98 -27.02
CA ASN A 683 2.00 11.34 -26.51
C ASN A 683 0.62 11.52 -25.88
N PHE A 684 0.56 11.49 -24.55
CA PHE A 684 -0.72 11.50 -23.82
C PHE A 684 -1.59 12.73 -24.11
N ASP A 685 -0.99 13.89 -24.35
CA ASP A 685 -1.74 15.13 -24.60
C ASP A 685 -2.38 15.19 -25.99
N THR A 686 -1.84 14.44 -26.97
CA THR A 686 -2.35 14.45 -28.35
C THR A 686 -3.09 13.17 -28.73
N ASP A 687 -2.69 12.03 -28.16
CA ASP A 687 -3.19 10.71 -28.57
C ASP A 687 -4.42 10.27 -27.76
N LEU A 688 -4.60 10.77 -26.54
CA LEU A 688 -5.80 10.55 -25.73
C LEU A 688 -6.82 11.67 -25.93
N SER A 689 -8.09 11.37 -25.66
CA SER A 689 -9.12 12.42 -25.57
C SER A 689 -8.83 13.34 -24.38
N ALA A 690 -9.29 14.60 -24.45
CA ALA A 690 -9.13 15.54 -23.35
C ALA A 690 -9.70 15.00 -22.02
N GLU A 691 -10.83 14.27 -22.11
CA GLU A 691 -11.46 13.61 -20.98
C GLU A 691 -10.59 12.47 -20.42
N ASP A 692 -10.08 11.57 -21.26
CA ASP A 692 -9.21 10.46 -20.84
C ASP A 692 -7.88 10.97 -20.23
N ASN A 693 -7.32 12.06 -20.78
CA ASN A 693 -6.13 12.67 -20.20
C ASN A 693 -6.45 13.30 -18.84
N ALA A 694 -7.63 13.88 -18.64
CA ALA A 694 -8.06 14.38 -17.34
C ALA A 694 -8.21 13.26 -16.31
N TYR A 695 -8.75 12.09 -16.68
CA TYR A 695 -8.77 10.90 -15.83
C TYR A 695 -7.36 10.46 -15.41
N ARG A 696 -6.43 10.39 -16.37
CA ARG A 696 -5.03 10.06 -16.08
C ARG A 696 -4.40 11.04 -15.09
N LEU A 697 -4.58 12.34 -15.32
CA LEU A 697 -4.07 13.39 -14.42
C LEU A 697 -4.68 13.31 -13.02
N GLU A 698 -5.95 12.93 -12.90
CA GLU A 698 -6.60 12.68 -11.62
C GLU A 698 -5.99 11.47 -10.89
N ILE A 699 -5.75 10.37 -11.61
CA ILE A 699 -5.02 9.20 -11.09
C ILE A 699 -3.63 9.60 -10.58
N ASP A 700 -2.89 10.38 -11.37
CA ASP A 700 -1.57 10.89 -10.98
C ASP A 700 -1.65 11.81 -9.75
N THR A 701 -2.69 12.63 -9.64
CA THR A 701 -2.92 13.51 -8.48
C THR A 701 -3.17 12.71 -7.20
N ILE A 702 -4.02 11.68 -7.27
CA ILE A 702 -4.32 10.80 -6.13
C ILE A 702 -3.08 10.01 -5.70
N THR A 703 -2.30 9.52 -6.68
CA THR A 703 -1.11 8.70 -6.45
C THR A 703 0.18 9.51 -6.26
N SER A 704 0.10 10.84 -6.30
CA SER A 704 1.27 11.71 -6.23
C SER A 704 2.04 11.52 -4.92
N ARG A 705 3.38 11.57 -5.04
CA ARG A 705 4.30 11.55 -3.90
C ARG A 705 4.44 12.93 -3.24
N ASP A 706 3.86 13.97 -3.83
CA ASP A 706 3.95 15.35 -3.38
C ASP A 706 3.51 15.49 -1.93
N LYS A 707 4.26 16.30 -1.18
CA LYS A 707 4.02 16.55 0.25
C LYS A 707 3.72 15.27 1.04
N ASN A 708 4.50 14.21 0.79
CA ASN A 708 4.37 12.94 1.50
C ASN A 708 3.01 12.24 1.26
N TYR A 709 2.60 12.14 -0.01
CA TYR A 709 1.32 11.52 -0.42
C TYR A 709 0.09 12.19 0.20
N GLN A 710 0.05 13.52 0.26
CA GLN A 710 -0.98 14.27 0.98
C GLN A 710 -2.42 13.92 0.52
N VAL A 711 -2.66 13.83 -0.79
CA VAL A 711 -3.99 13.52 -1.36
C VAL A 711 -4.43 12.12 -0.95
N MET A 712 -3.55 11.13 -1.14
CA MET A 712 -3.79 9.73 -0.74
C MET A 712 -4.10 9.60 0.76
N ARG A 713 -3.34 10.29 1.63
CA ARG A 713 -3.59 10.29 3.07
C ARG A 713 -4.94 10.91 3.43
N ASN A 714 -5.31 12.01 2.77
CA ASN A 714 -6.61 12.63 2.98
C ASN A 714 -7.77 11.70 2.57
N LEU A 715 -7.60 10.90 1.51
CA LEU A 715 -8.60 9.89 1.13
C LEU A 715 -8.77 8.82 2.20
N TYR A 716 -7.68 8.32 2.81
CA TYR A 716 -7.77 7.35 3.91
C TYR A 716 -8.51 7.91 5.13
N LEU A 717 -8.30 9.19 5.44
CA LEU A 717 -9.01 9.86 6.54
C LEU A 717 -10.50 10.07 6.22
N GLN A 718 -10.82 10.31 4.95
CA GLN A 718 -12.19 10.61 4.52
C GLN A 718 -13.04 9.34 4.34
N PHE A 719 -12.46 8.28 3.77
CA PHE A 719 -13.15 7.04 3.39
C PHE A 719 -12.48 5.84 4.06
N ARG A 720 -13.03 5.38 5.19
CA ARG A 720 -12.45 4.29 6.00
C ARG A 720 -12.41 2.92 5.29
N THR A 721 -13.26 2.68 4.29
CA THR A 721 -13.25 1.46 3.46
C THR A 721 -12.15 1.46 2.40
N THR A 722 -11.36 2.54 2.28
CA THR A 722 -10.27 2.60 1.30
C THR A 722 -9.21 1.55 1.62
N LEU A 723 -8.87 0.72 0.63
CA LEU A 723 -7.79 -0.24 0.73
C LEU A 723 -6.46 0.48 0.46
N PRO A 724 -5.55 0.56 1.45
CA PRO A 724 -4.38 1.41 1.31
C PRO A 724 -3.27 0.77 0.48
N PHE A 725 -2.46 1.63 -0.11
CA PHE A 725 -1.22 1.26 -0.78
C PHE A 725 -0.16 0.77 0.21
N LEU A 726 0.24 -0.49 0.09
CA LEU A 726 1.22 -1.13 1.00
C LEU A 726 2.56 -0.39 1.01
N GLY A 727 3.00 0.18 -0.12
CA GLY A 727 4.27 0.90 -0.18
C GLY A 727 4.32 2.15 0.70
N LEU A 728 3.18 2.81 0.92
CA LEU A 728 3.10 3.93 1.86
C LEU A 728 3.20 3.43 3.31
N LEU A 729 2.48 2.37 3.66
CA LEU A 729 2.55 1.74 4.98
C LEU A 729 3.95 1.23 5.32
N ARG A 730 4.61 0.53 4.38
CA ARG A 730 5.99 0.06 4.55
C ARG A 730 6.94 1.21 4.82
N ARG A 731 6.82 2.30 4.05
CA ARG A 731 7.67 3.47 4.22
C ARG A 731 7.42 4.17 5.56
N ASP A 732 6.17 4.33 5.95
CA ASP A 732 5.81 4.91 7.24
C ASP A 732 6.37 4.06 8.39
N MET A 733 6.28 2.72 8.29
CA MET A 733 6.88 1.80 9.26
C MET A 733 8.41 1.90 9.28
N THR A 734 9.07 2.01 8.13
CA THR A 734 10.53 2.21 8.06
C THR A 734 10.94 3.51 8.73
N PHE A 735 10.24 4.62 8.47
CA PHE A 735 10.51 5.90 9.13
C PHE A 735 10.24 5.87 10.64
N ALA A 736 9.14 5.23 11.05
CA ALA A 736 8.80 5.07 12.47
C ALA A 736 9.84 4.21 13.21
N HIS A 737 10.38 3.19 12.56
CA HIS A 737 11.44 2.36 13.10
C HIS A 737 12.77 3.12 13.16
N ASP A 738 13.29 3.52 12.00
CA ASP A 738 14.66 4.05 11.84
C ASP A 738 14.82 5.43 12.45
N GLY A 739 13.77 6.27 12.38
CA GLY A 739 13.75 7.57 13.03
C GLY A 739 13.82 7.49 14.56
N ASN A 740 13.59 6.31 15.14
CA ASN A 740 13.56 6.06 16.58
C ASN A 740 14.60 4.99 17.00
N ASP A 741 15.62 4.73 16.18
CA ASP A 741 16.64 3.72 16.47
C ASP A 741 17.47 4.03 17.73
N ASN A 742 17.75 5.32 17.96
CA ASN A 742 18.49 5.80 19.13
C ASN A 742 17.59 6.14 20.34
N SER A 743 16.28 5.96 20.21
CA SER A 743 15.32 6.26 21.27
C SER A 743 15.01 5.04 22.13
N GLU A 744 14.38 5.26 23.28
CA GLU A 744 13.84 4.20 24.14
C GLU A 744 12.89 3.29 23.34
N LYS A 745 12.93 1.98 23.59
CA LYS A 745 12.16 0.97 22.83
C LYS A 745 10.65 1.26 22.85
N ILE A 746 10.15 1.83 23.94
CA ILE A 746 8.74 2.21 24.10
C ILE A 746 8.32 3.32 23.13
N VAL A 747 9.21 4.26 22.78
CA VAL A 747 8.94 5.34 21.82
C VAL A 747 8.86 4.77 20.41
N ARG A 748 9.74 3.83 20.06
CA ARG A 748 9.65 3.10 18.80
C ARG A 748 8.37 2.28 18.70
N ALA A 749 7.99 1.60 19.80
CA ALA A 749 6.74 0.84 19.85
C ALA A 749 5.51 1.75 19.68
N GLU A 750 5.52 2.95 20.25
CA GLU A 750 4.48 3.96 20.05
C GLU A 750 4.33 4.35 18.57
N ALA A 751 5.42 4.75 17.92
CA ALA A 751 5.40 5.20 16.53
C ALA A 751 4.96 4.08 15.56
N CYS A 752 5.47 2.86 15.75
CA CYS A 752 5.07 1.70 14.95
C CYS A 752 3.61 1.32 15.20
N GLY A 753 3.17 1.31 16.46
CA GLY A 753 1.83 0.89 16.82
C GLY A 753 0.72 1.82 16.34
N GLU A 754 0.99 3.12 16.20
CA GLU A 754 0.08 4.08 15.55
C GLU A 754 -0.24 3.65 14.11
N ILE A 755 0.77 3.21 13.35
CA ILE A 755 0.60 2.76 11.97
C ILE A 755 -0.11 1.41 11.92
N LEU A 756 0.27 0.47 12.81
CA LEU A 756 -0.34 -0.85 12.89
C LEU A 756 -1.82 -0.80 13.29
N LYS A 757 -2.21 0.20 14.09
CA LYS A 757 -3.62 0.45 14.41
C LYS A 757 -4.45 0.63 13.14
N ASN A 758 -3.96 1.40 12.17
CA ASN A 758 -4.66 1.61 10.89
C ASN A 758 -4.82 0.29 10.10
N VAL A 759 -3.81 -0.59 10.14
CA VAL A 759 -3.90 -1.93 9.52
C VAL A 759 -4.99 -2.77 10.18
N LEU A 760 -5.06 -2.75 11.51
CA LEU A 760 -6.08 -3.48 12.27
C LEU A 760 -7.49 -2.90 12.08
N GLU A 761 -7.63 -1.58 11.93
CA GLU A 761 -8.91 -0.95 11.60
C GLU A 761 -9.44 -1.40 10.22
N ILE A 762 -8.55 -1.61 9.24
CA ILE A 762 -8.92 -2.19 7.94
C ILE A 762 -9.32 -3.66 8.10
N LYS A 763 -8.56 -4.45 8.86
CA LYS A 763 -8.90 -5.85 9.13
C LYS A 763 -10.26 -6.01 9.82
N LEU A 764 -10.60 -5.08 10.72
CA LEU A 764 -11.91 -5.02 11.37
C LEU A 764 -13.06 -4.85 10.36
N LEU A 765 -12.81 -4.21 9.22
CA LEU A 765 -13.79 -4.10 8.13
C LEU A 765 -13.84 -5.38 7.30
N ILE A 766 -12.69 -5.95 6.97
CA ILE A 766 -12.61 -6.92 5.88
C ILE A 766 -12.46 -8.39 6.31
N ASN A 767 -12.23 -8.72 7.59
CA ASN A 767 -11.90 -10.10 8.00
C ASN A 767 -12.96 -11.15 7.61
N PHE A 768 -14.22 -10.76 7.52
CA PHE A 768 -15.33 -11.61 7.08
C PHE A 768 -15.91 -11.19 5.72
N GLU A 769 -15.22 -10.31 4.99
CA GLU A 769 -15.59 -9.98 3.62
C GLU A 769 -15.32 -11.15 2.69
N ARG A 770 -16.20 -11.30 1.72
CA ARG A 770 -16.11 -12.38 0.74
C ARG A 770 -14.91 -12.17 -0.16
N THR A 771 -14.05 -13.18 -0.24
CA THR A 771 -12.93 -13.22 -1.19
C THR A 771 -13.23 -14.29 -2.22
N HIS A 772 -13.63 -13.91 -3.42
CA HIS A 772 -13.91 -14.87 -4.49
C HIS A 772 -13.25 -14.41 -5.80
N PHE A 773 -12.35 -15.23 -6.33
CA PHE A 773 -11.78 -15.03 -7.66
C PHE A 773 -12.61 -15.76 -8.73
N HIS A 774 -13.05 -15.03 -9.75
CA HIS A 774 -13.76 -15.53 -10.92
C HIS A 774 -12.81 -16.11 -11.99
N THR A 775 -11.52 -15.77 -11.92
CA THR A 775 -10.51 -16.22 -12.88
C THR A 775 -9.38 -17.00 -12.21
N ASP A 776 -8.44 -17.54 -13.00
CA ASP A 776 -7.23 -18.19 -12.48
C ASP A 776 -6.18 -17.20 -11.90
N PHE A 777 -6.57 -15.94 -11.63
CA PHE A 777 -5.68 -14.81 -11.36
C PHE A 777 -4.59 -15.05 -10.29
N PRO A 778 -4.88 -15.58 -9.09
CA PRO A 778 -3.84 -15.91 -8.10
C PRO A 778 -2.81 -16.92 -8.61
N VAL A 779 -3.26 -17.93 -9.38
CA VAL A 779 -2.39 -18.97 -9.95
C VAL A 779 -1.59 -18.39 -11.12
N PHE A 780 -2.22 -17.55 -11.93
CA PHE A 780 -1.59 -16.82 -13.03
C PHE A 780 -0.44 -15.95 -12.52
N LEU A 781 -0.64 -15.16 -11.46
CA LEU A 781 0.42 -14.33 -10.88
C LEU A 781 1.59 -15.15 -10.32
N LYS A 782 1.30 -16.29 -9.68
CA LYS A 782 2.35 -17.20 -9.20
C LYS A 782 3.18 -17.78 -10.35
N ALA A 783 2.55 -18.07 -11.50
CA ALA A 783 3.21 -18.61 -12.67
C ALA A 783 3.86 -17.55 -13.59
N TYR A 784 3.52 -16.27 -13.44
CA TYR A 784 4.01 -15.20 -14.30
C TYR A 784 5.47 -14.86 -13.99
N ASN A 785 6.32 -14.97 -15.01
CA ASN A 785 7.72 -14.56 -14.95
C ASN A 785 7.88 -13.17 -15.56
N CYS A 786 8.36 -12.21 -14.77
CA CYS A 786 8.64 -10.86 -15.25
C CYS A 786 9.67 -10.89 -16.39
N LEU A 787 9.44 -10.06 -17.40
CA LEU A 787 10.48 -9.75 -18.39
C LEU A 787 11.46 -8.73 -17.81
N ASP A 788 12.74 -8.90 -18.12
CA ASP A 788 13.79 -7.97 -17.70
C ASP A 788 13.57 -6.56 -18.28
N GLU A 789 13.94 -5.53 -17.50
CA GLU A 789 13.71 -4.13 -17.87
C GLU A 789 14.37 -3.78 -19.21
N ASP A 790 15.55 -4.33 -19.50
CA ASP A 790 16.28 -4.14 -20.75
C ASP A 790 15.53 -4.71 -21.95
N SER A 791 14.96 -5.91 -21.84
CA SER A 791 14.11 -6.51 -22.89
C SER A 791 12.84 -5.70 -23.12
N VAL A 792 12.21 -5.21 -22.06
CA VAL A 792 11.05 -4.31 -22.17
C VAL A 792 11.44 -2.99 -22.85
N HIS A 793 12.61 -2.42 -22.49
CA HIS A 793 13.13 -1.21 -23.11
C HIS A 793 13.47 -1.38 -24.59
N ARG A 794 14.12 -2.50 -24.94
CA ARG A 794 14.41 -2.91 -26.33
C ARG A 794 13.13 -3.09 -27.12
N ALA A 795 12.10 -3.72 -26.57
CA ALA A 795 10.81 -3.87 -27.22
C ALA A 795 10.14 -2.51 -27.52
N SER A 796 10.25 -1.55 -26.60
CA SER A 796 9.80 -0.18 -26.83
C SER A 796 10.66 0.53 -27.91
N LEU A 797 11.98 0.26 -27.99
CA LEU A 797 12.90 0.81 -29.00
C LEU A 797 12.53 0.36 -30.41
N ARG A 798 12.17 -0.92 -30.55
CA ARG A 798 11.71 -1.47 -31.83
C ARG A 798 10.45 -0.77 -32.35
N ARG A 799 9.61 -0.24 -31.46
CA ARG A 799 8.39 0.51 -31.86
C ARG A 799 8.67 1.95 -32.22
N LYS A 800 9.46 2.65 -31.40
CA LYS A 800 9.86 4.03 -31.63
C LYS A 800 11.37 4.19 -31.38
N PRO A 801 12.18 4.06 -32.44
CA PRO A 801 13.62 4.29 -32.36
C PRO A 801 13.92 5.71 -31.86
N ARG A 802 15.06 5.92 -31.21
CA ARG A 802 15.45 7.29 -30.80
C ARG A 802 15.79 8.11 -32.04
N LYS A 803 15.63 9.43 -31.97
CA LYS A 803 16.07 10.34 -33.03
C LYS A 803 17.59 10.24 -33.27
N SER A 804 18.34 9.92 -32.22
CA SER A 804 19.79 9.67 -32.24
C SER A 804 20.19 8.32 -32.85
N ASP A 805 19.27 7.35 -32.94
CA ASP A 805 19.55 5.99 -33.42
C ASP A 805 19.60 5.92 -34.96
N ALA A 806 20.07 7.01 -35.58
CA ALA A 806 20.19 7.14 -37.02
C ALA A 806 21.66 7.06 -37.43
N ILE A 807 22.00 6.12 -38.31
CA ILE A 807 23.34 6.03 -38.88
C ILE A 807 23.37 6.92 -40.12
N GLN A 808 24.21 7.96 -40.11
CA GLN A 808 24.53 8.71 -41.32
C GLN A 808 25.42 7.87 -42.22
N TRP A 809 24.91 7.56 -43.42
CA TRP A 809 25.56 6.60 -44.30
C TRP A 809 26.21 7.30 -45.50
N GLU A 810 27.53 7.31 -45.47
CA GLU A 810 28.37 7.81 -46.56
C GLU A 810 28.87 6.68 -47.47
N HIS A 811 29.04 6.97 -48.75
CA HIS A 811 29.36 5.98 -49.78
C HIS A 811 30.86 5.73 -49.99
N THR A 812 31.72 6.12 -49.04
CA THR A 812 33.17 5.84 -49.11
C THR A 812 33.50 4.50 -48.45
N THR A 813 34.56 3.83 -48.93
CA THR A 813 34.94 2.47 -48.49
C THR A 813 35.27 2.39 -46.99
N GLU A 814 35.94 3.40 -46.45
CA GLU A 814 36.31 3.47 -45.03
C GLU A 814 35.10 3.77 -44.12
N HIS A 815 34.25 4.74 -44.50
CA HIS A 815 33.03 5.04 -43.75
C HIS A 815 32.02 3.89 -43.83
N PHE A 816 31.96 3.16 -44.94
CA PHE A 816 31.12 1.95 -45.04
C PHE A 816 31.52 0.90 -44.00
N LYS A 817 32.83 0.66 -43.83
CA LYS A 817 33.34 -0.27 -42.79
C LYS A 817 33.02 0.22 -41.38
N SER A 818 33.21 1.51 -41.12
CA SER A 818 32.89 2.12 -39.82
C SER A 818 31.40 2.01 -39.49
N ASN A 819 30.54 2.40 -40.42
CA ASN A 819 29.08 2.32 -40.29
C ASN A 819 28.59 0.88 -40.12
N LEU A 820 29.20 -0.07 -40.82
CA LEU A 820 28.88 -1.50 -40.67
C LEU A 820 29.29 -2.03 -39.29
N ASN A 821 30.43 -1.59 -38.74
CA ASN A 821 30.83 -1.97 -37.39
C ASN A 821 29.82 -1.44 -36.36
N ILE A 822 29.45 -0.16 -36.45
CA ILE A 822 28.46 0.47 -35.57
C ILE A 822 27.12 -0.28 -35.64
N LEU A 823 26.68 -0.64 -36.85
CA LEU A 823 25.46 -1.42 -37.05
C LEU A 823 25.53 -2.77 -36.32
N ILE A 824 26.63 -3.52 -36.48
CA ILE A 824 26.80 -4.85 -35.87
C ILE A 824 26.91 -4.75 -34.35
N SER A 825 27.80 -3.90 -33.83
CA SER A 825 28.13 -3.85 -32.40
C SER A 825 27.03 -3.19 -31.57
N ASN A 826 26.43 -2.11 -32.05
CA ASN A 826 25.55 -1.29 -31.21
C ASN A 826 24.07 -1.64 -31.37
N TYR A 827 23.67 -2.18 -32.54
CA TYR A 827 22.27 -2.39 -32.88
C TYR A 827 21.89 -3.87 -33.07
N LEU A 828 22.62 -4.61 -33.91
CA LEU A 828 22.27 -6.00 -34.22
C LEU A 828 22.41 -6.94 -33.02
N LEU A 829 23.43 -6.74 -32.17
CA LEU A 829 23.57 -7.48 -30.91
C LEU A 829 22.36 -7.32 -29.96
N ASN A 830 21.62 -6.21 -30.09
CA ASN A 830 20.46 -5.89 -29.27
C ASN A 830 19.12 -6.18 -29.96
N ASP A 831 19.12 -6.87 -31.11
CA ASP A 831 17.93 -7.14 -31.91
C ASP A 831 17.20 -5.83 -32.34
N ILE A 832 17.94 -4.76 -32.61
CA ILE A 832 17.43 -3.45 -33.05
C ILE A 832 17.95 -3.16 -34.47
N ILE A 833 17.11 -2.53 -35.30
CA ILE A 833 17.51 -2.08 -36.64
C ILE A 833 17.38 -0.55 -36.69
N PRO A 834 18.48 0.20 -36.84
CA PRO A 834 18.45 1.66 -36.89
C PRO A 834 17.88 2.16 -38.22
N SER A 835 17.45 3.42 -38.23
CA SER A 835 17.13 4.10 -39.48
C SER A 835 18.42 4.61 -40.11
N VAL A 836 18.61 4.39 -41.40
CA VAL A 836 19.84 4.82 -42.09
C VAL A 836 19.55 6.07 -42.91
N ILE A 837 20.28 7.16 -42.67
CA ILE A 837 20.09 8.44 -43.37
C ILE A 837 21.19 8.58 -44.41
N THR A 838 20.79 8.71 -45.68
CA THR A 838 21.68 9.10 -46.78
C THR A 838 21.39 10.56 -47.17
N PRO A 839 22.29 11.26 -47.89
CA PRO A 839 22.09 12.66 -48.29
C PRO A 839 20.79 12.92 -49.07
N LYS A 840 20.21 11.89 -49.69
CA LYS A 840 19.01 11.99 -50.53
C LYS A 840 17.75 11.39 -49.88
N LYS A 841 17.89 10.46 -48.91
CA LYS A 841 16.74 9.70 -48.38
C LYS A 841 17.02 8.98 -47.06
N THR A 842 15.98 8.85 -46.22
CA THR A 842 15.96 7.97 -45.05
C THR A 842 15.50 6.55 -45.43
N ILE A 843 16.31 5.57 -45.06
CA ILE A 843 16.10 4.14 -45.31
C ILE A 843 15.51 3.51 -44.06
N LYS A 844 14.31 2.95 -44.22
CA LYS A 844 13.59 2.26 -43.15
C LYS A 844 14.22 0.88 -42.89
N PRO A 845 14.12 0.34 -41.66
CA PRO A 845 14.63 -0.98 -41.28
C PRO A 845 14.38 -2.11 -42.29
N LYS A 846 13.18 -2.14 -42.87
CA LYS A 846 12.76 -3.14 -43.87
C LYS A 846 13.55 -3.14 -45.17
N HIS A 847 14.14 -2.02 -45.56
CA HIS A 847 14.88 -1.88 -46.83
C HIS A 847 16.40 -1.92 -46.64
N LEU A 848 16.87 -1.97 -45.38
CA LEU A 848 18.28 -1.89 -45.07
C LEU A 848 19.11 -3.02 -45.71
N PRO A 849 18.67 -4.30 -45.72
CA PRO A 849 19.47 -5.36 -46.33
C PRO A 849 19.65 -5.18 -47.85
N VAL A 850 18.62 -4.72 -48.55
CA VAL A 850 18.68 -4.42 -49.99
C VAL A 850 19.65 -3.27 -50.25
N PHE A 851 19.55 -2.20 -49.45
CA PHE A 851 20.43 -1.05 -49.58
C PHE A 851 21.91 -1.40 -49.36
N LEU A 852 22.23 -2.23 -48.37
CA LEU A 852 23.61 -2.68 -48.13
C LEU A 852 24.16 -3.44 -49.34
N MET A 853 23.35 -4.31 -49.94
CA MET A 853 23.71 -5.09 -51.12
C MET A 853 23.89 -4.23 -52.37
N ASP A 854 23.01 -3.26 -52.62
CA ASP A 854 23.15 -2.35 -53.76
C ASP A 854 24.37 -1.42 -53.59
N SER A 855 24.61 -0.96 -52.35
CA SER A 855 25.76 -0.10 -52.03
C SER A 855 27.09 -0.81 -52.23
N ILE A 856 27.25 -2.05 -51.72
CA ILE A 856 28.50 -2.80 -51.92
C ILE A 856 28.69 -3.18 -53.40
N THR A 857 27.61 -3.50 -54.12
CA THR A 857 27.69 -3.77 -55.57
C THR A 857 28.19 -2.56 -56.34
N SER A 858 27.75 -1.34 -55.97
CA SER A 858 28.22 -0.09 -56.59
C SER A 858 29.69 0.21 -56.27
N ILE A 859 30.11 0.01 -55.02
CA ILE A 859 31.51 0.20 -54.60
C ILE A 859 32.42 -0.75 -55.38
N ILE A 860 32.04 -2.03 -55.50
CA ILE A 860 32.78 -3.04 -56.25
C ILE A 860 32.88 -2.68 -57.74
N LYS A 861 31.79 -2.23 -58.38
CA LYS A 861 31.82 -1.78 -59.77
C LYS A 861 32.78 -0.61 -59.99
N THR A 862 32.83 0.32 -59.03
CA THR A 862 33.71 1.49 -59.09
C THR A 862 35.18 1.07 -58.94
N PHE A 863 35.45 0.19 -57.97
CA PHE A 863 36.78 -0.41 -57.76
C PHE A 863 37.26 -1.17 -59.00
N LYS A 864 36.40 -1.98 -59.64
CA LYS A 864 36.76 -2.69 -60.89
C LYS A 864 37.14 -1.74 -62.03
N LYS A 865 36.36 -0.67 -62.24
CA LYS A 865 36.68 0.36 -63.25
C LYS A 865 38.02 1.05 -62.97
N GLU A 866 38.35 1.29 -61.71
CA GLU A 866 39.65 1.87 -61.34
C GLU A 866 40.80 0.87 -61.47
N TYR A 867 40.56 -0.38 -61.11
CA TYR A 867 41.51 -1.48 -61.25
C TYR A 867 41.90 -1.69 -62.72
N GLU A 868 40.92 -1.75 -63.63
CA GLU A 868 41.11 -1.84 -65.08
C GLU A 868 41.88 -0.62 -65.64
N LYS A 869 41.58 0.59 -65.15
CA LYS A 869 42.30 1.83 -65.51
C LYS A 869 43.73 1.89 -64.99
N LYS A 870 44.03 1.28 -63.83
CA LYS A 870 45.39 1.25 -63.24
C LYS A 870 46.24 0.11 -63.82
N GLN A 871 45.62 -1.02 -64.18
CA GLN A 871 46.26 -2.11 -64.94
C GLN A 871 46.72 -1.64 -66.33
N SER A 872 45.87 -0.89 -67.05
CA SER A 872 46.23 -0.31 -68.35
C SER A 872 47.34 0.75 -68.28
N LYS A 873 47.64 1.29 -67.10
CA LYS A 873 48.70 2.29 -66.85
C LYS A 873 49.95 1.74 -66.13
N LYS A 874 50.07 0.44 -65.90
CA LYS A 874 51.19 -0.21 -65.15
C LYS A 874 51.50 0.43 -63.77
N GLN A 875 50.48 0.90 -63.05
CA GLN A 875 50.64 1.42 -61.68
C GLN A 875 50.42 0.32 -60.64
N THR A 876 51.03 0.47 -59.46
CA THR A 876 50.90 -0.46 -58.33
C THR A 876 49.44 -0.66 -57.92
N VAL A 877 49.05 -1.93 -57.78
CA VAL A 877 47.69 -2.36 -57.41
C VAL A 877 47.38 -1.90 -55.97
N PRO A 878 46.19 -1.34 -55.69
CA PRO A 878 45.83 -0.90 -54.34
C PRO A 878 45.46 -2.11 -53.46
N HIS A 879 46.48 -2.83 -52.98
CA HIS A 879 46.32 -4.05 -52.17
C HIS A 879 45.59 -3.77 -50.84
N LYS A 880 45.75 -2.56 -50.29
CA LYS A 880 45.10 -2.10 -49.06
C LYS A 880 43.59 -1.92 -49.22
N GLU A 881 43.11 -1.42 -50.36
CA GLU A 881 41.67 -1.27 -50.65
C GLU A 881 41.01 -2.63 -50.91
N LEU A 882 41.72 -3.55 -51.57
CA LEU A 882 41.26 -4.93 -51.79
C LEU A 882 41.02 -5.67 -50.46
N LEU A 883 41.98 -5.60 -49.53
CA LEU A 883 41.86 -6.16 -48.18
C LEU A 883 40.70 -5.53 -47.39
N LEU A 884 40.47 -4.21 -47.55
CA LEU A 884 39.36 -3.51 -46.92
C LEU A 884 38.01 -4.02 -47.45
N LEU A 885 37.88 -4.20 -48.76
CA LEU A 885 36.68 -4.74 -49.44
C LEU A 885 36.38 -6.18 -49.02
N LEU A 886 37.39 -7.05 -48.96
CA LEU A 886 37.25 -8.42 -48.47
C LEU A 886 36.79 -8.46 -47.00
N SER A 887 37.34 -7.57 -46.17
CA SER A 887 36.91 -7.41 -44.76
C SER A 887 35.47 -6.90 -44.62
N ILE A 888 34.99 -6.06 -45.54
CA ILE A 888 33.60 -5.60 -45.55
C ILE A 888 32.67 -6.72 -46.00
N LEU A 889 33.05 -7.46 -47.05
CA LEU A 889 32.28 -8.60 -47.56
C LEU A 889 32.08 -9.67 -46.48
N SER A 890 33.13 -10.05 -45.75
CA SER A 890 33.02 -11.04 -44.67
C SER A 890 32.09 -10.59 -43.53
N LYS A 891 32.11 -9.30 -43.19
CA LYS A 891 31.18 -8.72 -42.18
C LYS A 891 29.74 -8.69 -42.67
N LEU A 892 29.51 -8.42 -43.96
CA LEU A 892 28.17 -8.46 -44.56
C LEU A 892 27.59 -9.88 -44.59
N THR A 893 28.43 -10.91 -44.76
CA THR A 893 27.98 -12.32 -44.69
C THR A 893 27.38 -12.67 -43.32
N ILE A 894 27.79 -12.00 -42.25
CA ILE A 894 27.25 -12.16 -40.89
C ILE A 894 26.05 -11.22 -40.65
N ALA A 895 26.18 -9.95 -41.05
CA ALA A 895 25.18 -8.93 -40.74
C ALA A 895 23.86 -9.11 -41.50
N ILE A 896 23.89 -9.57 -42.76
CA ILE A 896 22.68 -9.70 -43.58
C ILE A 896 21.73 -10.80 -43.07
N PRO A 897 22.19 -12.04 -42.78
CA PRO A 897 21.33 -13.05 -42.18
C PRO A 897 20.69 -12.57 -40.88
N GLU A 898 21.46 -11.86 -40.05
CA GLU A 898 20.97 -11.36 -38.77
C GLU A 898 19.94 -10.24 -38.93
N LEU A 899 20.15 -9.31 -39.86
CA LEU A 899 19.16 -8.29 -40.23
C LEU A 899 17.86 -8.91 -40.76
N VAL A 900 17.97 -9.97 -41.58
CA VAL A 900 16.80 -10.69 -42.11
C VAL A 900 16.07 -11.39 -40.96
N ARG A 901 16.79 -12.07 -40.07
CA ARG A 901 16.25 -12.73 -38.88
C ARG A 901 15.50 -11.73 -38.00
N ILE A 902 16.12 -10.60 -37.66
CA ILE A 902 15.52 -9.55 -36.81
C ILE A 902 14.29 -8.93 -37.49
N ASN A 903 14.35 -8.65 -38.80
CA ASN A 903 13.20 -8.14 -39.55
C ASN A 903 12.02 -9.13 -39.53
N GLN A 904 12.29 -10.42 -39.76
CA GLN A 904 11.28 -11.48 -39.75
C GLN A 904 10.66 -11.68 -38.36
N LEU A 905 11.46 -11.65 -37.31
CA LEU A 905 11.00 -11.85 -35.94
C LEU A 905 10.22 -10.66 -35.38
N TYR A 906 10.64 -9.42 -35.68
CA TYR A 906 10.19 -8.25 -34.93
C TYR A 906 9.53 -7.13 -35.75
N TYR A 907 9.84 -6.96 -37.04
CA TYR A 907 9.43 -5.78 -37.84
C TYR A 907 8.35 -6.07 -38.91
N LYS A 908 7.58 -7.15 -38.72
CA LYS A 908 6.49 -7.72 -39.55
C LYS A 908 6.91 -8.51 -40.83
N PRO A 909 6.31 -9.70 -41.04
CA PRO A 909 6.56 -10.56 -42.21
C PRO A 909 5.64 -10.34 -43.44
N GLU A 910 4.63 -9.47 -43.38
CA GLU A 910 3.53 -9.46 -44.38
C GLU A 910 3.83 -8.80 -45.74
N GLN A 911 5.01 -8.22 -45.97
CA GLN A 911 5.43 -7.73 -47.30
C GLN A 911 6.95 -7.82 -47.49
N LEU A 912 7.50 -9.03 -47.35
CA LEU A 912 8.78 -9.40 -48.00
C LEU A 912 8.56 -9.89 -49.44
N THR A 913 7.42 -9.57 -50.05
CA THR A 913 7.13 -9.80 -51.47
C THR A 913 8.08 -8.95 -52.31
N GLY A 914 9.25 -9.49 -52.63
CA GLY A 914 10.30 -8.85 -53.41
C GLY A 914 11.71 -8.96 -52.81
N MET A 915 11.88 -9.43 -51.58
CA MET A 915 13.22 -9.79 -51.10
C MET A 915 13.62 -11.15 -51.68
N LYS A 916 14.68 -11.14 -52.48
CA LYS A 916 15.45 -12.34 -52.80
C LYS A 916 15.77 -13.06 -51.48
N SER A 917 15.58 -14.39 -51.44
CA SER A 917 15.79 -15.18 -50.22
C SER A 917 17.16 -14.88 -49.60
N PRO A 918 17.33 -15.02 -48.26
CA PRO A 918 18.65 -14.84 -47.64
C PRO A 918 19.72 -15.68 -48.34
N GLU A 919 19.38 -16.87 -48.86
CA GLU A 919 20.29 -17.67 -49.69
C GLU A 919 20.67 -16.97 -50.99
N SER A 920 19.75 -16.27 -51.65
CA SER A 920 20.03 -15.52 -52.87
C SER A 920 20.88 -14.26 -52.63
N LEU A 921 20.72 -13.58 -51.50
CA LEU A 921 21.58 -12.44 -51.13
C LEU A 921 23.00 -12.92 -50.78
N LEU A 922 23.11 -14.05 -50.05
CA LEU A 922 24.40 -14.68 -49.74
C LEU A 922 25.10 -15.22 -50.98
N ALA A 923 24.37 -15.86 -51.90
CA ALA A 923 24.92 -16.34 -53.18
C ALA A 923 25.49 -15.18 -54.02
N LYS A 924 24.81 -14.03 -54.03
CA LYS A 924 25.27 -12.83 -54.73
C LYS A 924 26.49 -12.19 -54.05
N LEU A 925 26.59 -12.28 -52.72
CA LEU A 925 27.78 -11.88 -51.95
C LEU A 925 28.99 -12.76 -52.28
N GLU A 926 28.80 -14.07 -52.38
CA GLU A 926 29.84 -15.02 -52.79
C GLU A 926 30.27 -14.83 -54.24
N GLU A 927 29.33 -14.55 -55.15
CA GLU A 927 29.63 -14.18 -56.54
C GLU A 927 30.48 -12.89 -56.59
N LEU A 928 30.11 -11.88 -55.81
CA LEU A 928 30.86 -10.63 -55.71
C LEU A 928 32.27 -10.87 -55.13
N LYS A 929 32.42 -11.72 -54.12
CA LYS A 929 33.70 -12.09 -53.51
C LYS A 929 34.61 -12.81 -54.53
N LYS A 930 34.11 -13.84 -55.21
CA LYS A 930 34.82 -14.56 -56.29
C LYS A 930 35.23 -13.64 -57.43
N SER A 931 34.44 -12.59 -57.70
CA SER A 931 34.72 -11.65 -58.78
C SER A 931 35.81 -10.61 -58.47
N ILE A 932 36.34 -10.61 -57.24
CA ILE A 932 37.37 -9.68 -56.74
C ILE A 932 38.66 -10.43 -56.34
N GLU A 933 38.57 -11.72 -56.01
CA GLU A 933 39.73 -12.58 -55.79
C GLU A 933 40.54 -12.74 -57.09
N PRO A 934 41.82 -12.34 -57.12
CA PRO A 934 42.68 -12.63 -58.26
C PRO A 934 42.98 -14.14 -58.32
N SER A 935 42.90 -14.71 -59.52
CA SER A 935 43.42 -16.06 -59.80
C SER A 935 44.91 -16.11 -59.48
N MET A 936 45.28 -16.67 -58.33
CA MET A 936 46.66 -17.00 -57.98
C MET A 936 46.97 -18.44 -58.45
N PRO A 937 48.13 -18.70 -59.12
CA PRO A 937 48.53 -20.04 -59.51
C PRO A 937 48.92 -20.88 -58.29
N LEU A 938 48.51 -22.14 -58.29
CA LEU A 938 48.89 -23.18 -57.33
C LEU A 938 50.41 -23.35 -57.31
N LEU A 939 51.01 -23.29 -56.11
CA LEU A 939 52.33 -23.83 -55.81
C LEU A 939 52.15 -24.99 -54.83
N GLU A 940 52.51 -26.18 -55.30
CA GLU A 940 52.58 -27.43 -54.54
C GLU A 940 53.65 -27.35 -53.44
N LEU A 941 53.36 -27.87 -52.25
CA LEU A 941 54.37 -28.19 -51.24
C LEU A 941 53.90 -29.39 -50.40
N GLY A 942 54.44 -30.55 -50.76
CA GLY A 942 55.20 -31.46 -49.89
C GLY A 942 54.55 -32.04 -48.64
N ASP A 943 54.40 -33.36 -48.66
CA ASP A 943 54.14 -34.27 -47.53
C ASP A 943 54.89 -33.96 -46.23
N THR A 944 54.25 -34.18 -45.07
CA THR A 944 54.78 -35.09 -44.03
C THR A 944 53.74 -35.42 -42.94
N LYS A 945 53.40 -36.72 -42.85
CA LYS A 945 53.20 -37.61 -41.68
C LYS A 945 52.35 -37.19 -40.45
N GLU A 946 51.25 -37.96 -40.32
CA GLU A 946 50.52 -38.48 -39.15
C GLU A 946 51.33 -38.78 -37.86
N PRO A 947 50.72 -38.89 -36.64
CA PRO A 947 49.80 -40.02 -36.36
C PRO A 947 48.65 -39.87 -35.30
N ALA A 948 47.58 -40.62 -35.59
CA ALA A 948 46.86 -41.63 -34.78
C ALA A 948 46.01 -41.33 -33.51
N LYS A 949 44.73 -41.80 -33.62
CA LYS A 949 43.83 -42.50 -32.65
C LYS A 949 43.19 -41.64 -31.53
N SER A 950 41.92 -41.80 -31.12
CA SER A 950 41.07 -42.99 -30.98
C SER A 950 39.55 -42.70 -30.99
N LYS A 951 38.77 -43.76 -31.25
CA LYS A 951 37.30 -43.85 -31.41
C LYS A 951 36.51 -43.89 -30.09
N ALA A 952 35.30 -43.29 -30.13
CA ALA A 952 33.97 -43.76 -29.64
C ALA A 952 33.77 -44.01 -28.11
N PRO A 953 32.52 -44.05 -27.55
CA PRO A 953 31.23 -44.27 -28.22
C PRO A 953 30.03 -43.40 -27.81
N ILE A 954 28.96 -43.65 -28.56
CA ILE A 954 27.56 -43.25 -28.41
C ILE A 954 26.96 -43.91 -27.16
N ASP A 955 26.16 -43.17 -26.38
CA ASP A 955 24.94 -43.72 -25.80
C ASP A 955 23.88 -42.64 -25.56
N GLY A 956 22.63 -42.95 -25.88
CA GLY A 956 21.50 -42.03 -25.89
C GLY A 956 20.66 -42.05 -24.62
N SER A 957 19.86 -41.01 -24.41
CA SER A 957 18.46 -41.18 -23.99
C SER A 957 17.67 -39.89 -24.14
N PHE A 958 16.51 -40.03 -24.79
CA PHE A 958 15.47 -39.03 -24.92
C PHE A 958 14.87 -38.68 -23.56
N HIS A 959 14.75 -37.39 -23.23
CA HIS A 959 13.58 -36.89 -22.51
C HIS A 959 13.15 -35.49 -22.98
N LYS A 960 12.09 -35.48 -23.78
CA LYS A 960 11.26 -34.30 -24.09
C LYS A 960 10.69 -33.73 -22.79
N ARG A 961 10.93 -32.45 -22.50
CA ARG A 961 9.99 -31.63 -21.73
C ARG A 961 9.69 -30.34 -22.50
N ARG A 962 8.53 -30.35 -23.15
CA ARG A 962 7.80 -29.16 -23.61
C ARG A 962 7.38 -28.36 -22.36
N SER A 963 7.69 -27.07 -22.32
CA SER A 963 6.83 -26.10 -21.64
C SER A 963 6.51 -25.00 -22.65
N SER A 964 5.23 -24.92 -22.97
CA SER A 964 4.64 -24.06 -23.98
C SER A 964 3.56 -23.26 -23.28
N TYR A 965 3.81 -21.98 -23.05
CA TYR A 965 2.76 -20.96 -22.97
C TYR A 965 3.32 -19.69 -23.61
N PHE A 966 3.19 -19.62 -24.93
CA PHE A 966 3.43 -18.42 -25.72
C PHE A 966 2.09 -17.74 -25.94
N LEU A 967 2.00 -16.47 -25.52
CA LEU A 967 0.98 -15.51 -25.95
C LEU A 967 0.79 -15.58 -27.48
N PRO A 968 -0.40 -15.91 -28.01
CA PRO A 968 -0.63 -15.93 -29.44
C PRO A 968 -0.96 -14.51 -29.94
N GLY A 969 -0.04 -13.93 -30.70
CA GLY A 969 -0.26 -12.69 -31.45
C GLY A 969 1.03 -11.87 -31.59
N HIS A 970 1.59 -11.80 -32.80
CA HIS A 970 2.74 -10.97 -33.22
C HIS A 970 3.73 -10.57 -32.09
N SER A 971 4.51 -11.52 -31.57
CA SER A 971 5.34 -11.26 -30.39
C SER A 971 6.65 -10.53 -30.73
N ILE A 972 6.68 -9.25 -30.37
CA ILE A 972 7.87 -8.39 -30.23
C ILE A 972 8.86 -8.85 -29.14
N PHE A 973 8.53 -9.92 -28.40
CA PHE A 973 9.26 -10.43 -27.24
C PHE A 973 9.88 -11.82 -27.46
N LYS A 974 9.98 -12.32 -28.70
CA LYS A 974 10.64 -13.62 -28.98
C LYS A 974 12.17 -13.51 -28.85
N SER A 975 12.72 -13.78 -27.67
CA SER A 975 14.17 -13.94 -27.49
C SER A 975 14.70 -15.18 -28.23
N SER A 976 15.82 -15.05 -28.93
CA SER A 976 16.61 -16.17 -29.44
C SER A 976 17.13 -17.02 -28.27
N LYS A 977 16.83 -18.32 -28.24
CA LYS A 977 17.54 -19.28 -27.37
C LYS A 977 18.92 -19.60 -27.97
N GLU A 978 19.87 -19.81 -27.05
CA GLU A 978 21.20 -20.42 -27.18
C GLU A 978 22.35 -19.58 -27.78
N ARG A 979 23.04 -18.87 -26.89
CA ARG A 979 24.51 -18.94 -26.77
C ARG A 979 24.83 -19.37 -25.34
N SER A 980 25.39 -20.56 -25.18
CA SER A 980 25.68 -21.24 -23.92
C SER A 980 26.80 -20.57 -23.10
N ASP A 981 26.49 -20.33 -21.82
CA ASP A 981 27.22 -20.57 -20.56
C ASP A 981 28.69 -20.19 -20.34
N VAL A 982 28.87 -19.32 -19.32
CA VAL A 982 29.91 -19.37 -18.26
C VAL A 982 29.17 -19.04 -16.94
N PRO A 983 29.46 -19.69 -15.79
CA PRO A 983 28.47 -19.88 -14.72
C PRO A 983 28.16 -18.62 -13.90
N ALA A 984 26.95 -18.64 -13.33
CA ALA A 984 26.45 -17.67 -12.37
C ALA A 984 27.27 -17.68 -11.07
N ALA A 985 27.84 -16.52 -10.73
CA ALA A 985 28.20 -16.15 -9.37
C ALA A 985 27.18 -15.11 -8.88
N GLY A 986 26.74 -15.26 -7.63
CA GLY A 986 25.65 -14.50 -7.03
C GLY A 986 25.87 -12.99 -7.04
N CYS A 987 24.79 -12.26 -7.31
CA CYS A 987 24.74 -10.83 -7.03
C CYS A 987 24.48 -10.61 -5.53
N SER A 988 25.57 -10.43 -4.77
CA SER A 988 25.55 -9.57 -3.60
C SER A 988 25.72 -8.13 -4.08
N SER A 989 24.81 -7.25 -3.66
CA SER A 989 24.97 -5.82 -3.79
C SER A 989 25.78 -5.32 -2.60
N ASP A 990 27.06 -5.02 -2.80
CA ASP A 990 27.82 -4.22 -1.85
C ASP A 990 28.49 -3.04 -2.57
N VAL A 991 28.08 -1.86 -2.11
CA VAL A 991 28.70 -0.57 -2.37
C VAL A 991 29.81 -0.42 -1.35
N TYR A 992 31.09 -0.29 -1.77
CA TYR A 992 32.06 0.57 -1.07
C TYR A 992 33.17 1.04 -2.03
N THR A 993 33.26 2.36 -2.13
CA THR A 993 34.39 3.18 -2.58
C THR A 993 35.63 2.98 -1.72
N ILE A 994 36.84 2.80 -2.29
CA ILE A 994 38.14 3.29 -1.74
C ILE A 994 39.12 3.52 -2.94
N PRO A 995 40.03 4.53 -2.89
CA PRO A 995 40.77 5.08 -4.04
C PRO A 995 42.09 4.36 -4.36
N GLU A 996 42.62 4.68 -5.54
CA GLU A 996 43.96 4.32 -6.01
C GLU A 996 45.10 4.98 -5.21
N GLN A 997 46.28 4.33 -5.34
CA GLN A 997 47.64 4.69 -4.91
C GLN A 997 47.97 4.20 -3.49
N GLY A 998 49.01 3.40 -3.24
CA GLY A 998 50.21 3.03 -3.97
C GLY A 998 51.34 2.93 -2.94
N LEU A 999 52.29 2.02 -3.17
CA LEU A 999 53.62 1.87 -2.54
C LEU A 999 53.78 1.00 -1.28
N ILE A 1000 54.61 -0.03 -1.53
CA ILE A 1000 55.45 -0.90 -0.67
C ILE A 1000 54.78 -2.11 -0.05
#